data_AF-A0A3R0Q5F5-F1
#
_entry.id   AF-A0A3R0Q5F5-F1
#
_cell.length_a   1.000
_cell.length_b   1.000
_cell.length_c   1.000
_cell.angle_alpha   90.00
_cell.angle_beta   90.00
_cell.angle_gamma   90.00
#
_symmetry.space_group_name_H-M   'P 1'
#
loop_
_entity.id
_entity.type
_entity.pdbx_description
1 polymer ?
#
loop_
_entity_poly.entity_id
_entity_poly.type
_entity_poly.pdbx_seq_one_letter_code
_entity_poly.pdbx_strand_id
1 'polypeptide(L)'
;MSLKGLRFTLNIDGLEETATAVVGFSLYQCHSTPFVLEVDIASDQPDLAATNFLEKNAVLTIWQGMEAQRYVSGIINEVMQGENNHWQMRYHLTIVPPLWRCGLRQNFRIFQQQDIQTLSSTLLNENGVTEWTPVFYESHPAREFCVQYGESDLAFLTRLWSEEGIFYFDWHAPQGAAQKLVLCDDVAGVSTLGEMPFNPNTDTEVSTMCISSFRYRARTGPSSVETQDYTFKTPGWPGYYNRAAENLNGQRTQYEIFDYPGRFKDETHGEAFARYQIEGWRHDTETATCISNSPELCPGKRFTLTGHPSEALNREWQVVSCVLAGDQPQALHGSGGQGTTLDNHFEAIPADRTWRVPPQPKPSVDGPQSAIVTGPAGEEIFCDEHGRVRVRFHWDRYCPGNEDSSCWVRVSQAWAGAGFGNLAIPRVGQEVIVDFLNGDPDQPIIMGRTYHQDNRSPGSLPGTKTQMTIRSKTYKGSGFNELRFEDATDQEQVYIHAQKDMDTEVLNDRSTKVRHDHTESIGNNQRITVTTGQTVSVGTKKEGGHDQTITVANNRSITVRNDQTLKVTNDRMAGISHDDGLYVKNDRRVTVGGKQEHTTTGDHISLVKGTHSLEVKGDLARKVSGALGIKVEGDIVLESSSRISLKAGGSFISIHAGGVDIMGPKINLNSGGSAGTPVGVMRPGVLEVLADEDAGGGDNGDPGGDAGDNDEDEQNKYGLQFHFTDDDGIPYANTRYVAYSEDGTQWRGATDEKGYTEIFDTDTEQEIKVQLLISGDSYTSLGGHYGRE
;
A
#
# COMPACT_ATOMS: atom_id res chain seq x y z
N MET A 1 -48.92 -39.80 46.47
CA MET A 1 -49.29 -40.54 45.23
C MET A 1 -48.79 -41.97 45.31
N SER A 2 -49.43 -42.92 44.61
CA SER A 2 -48.97 -44.32 44.54
C SER A 2 -47.56 -44.40 43.94
N LEU A 3 -46.64 -45.12 44.61
CA LEU A 3 -45.25 -45.31 44.17
C LEU A 3 -45.09 -46.29 42.99
N LYS A 4 -46.18 -46.80 42.42
CA LYS A 4 -46.18 -47.97 41.51
C LYS A 4 -46.61 -47.69 40.05
N GLY A 5 -46.46 -46.47 39.54
CA GLY A 5 -46.84 -46.15 38.16
C GLY A 5 -46.13 -44.93 37.58
N LEU A 6 -46.51 -44.53 36.37
CA LEU A 6 -46.05 -43.32 35.69
C LEU A 6 -46.39 -42.07 36.53
N ARG A 7 -45.40 -41.21 36.78
CA ARG A 7 -45.62 -39.92 37.46
C ARG A 7 -44.63 -38.86 37.03
N PHE A 8 -45.00 -37.59 37.24
CA PHE A 8 -44.17 -36.43 36.94
C PHE A 8 -43.93 -35.59 38.19
N THR A 9 -42.70 -35.12 38.36
CA THR A 9 -42.29 -34.24 39.45
C THR A 9 -41.48 -33.07 38.90
N LEU A 10 -41.61 -31.91 39.51
CA LEU A 10 -40.83 -30.71 39.17
C LEU A 10 -40.09 -30.24 40.41
N ASN A 11 -38.76 -30.20 40.34
CA ASN A 11 -37.93 -29.58 41.37
C ASN A 11 -37.57 -28.15 40.90
N ILE A 12 -37.71 -27.15 41.77
CA ILE A 12 -37.41 -25.73 41.48
C ILE A 12 -36.47 -25.20 42.55
N ASP A 13 -35.37 -24.57 42.13
CA ASP A 13 -34.37 -24.01 43.04
C ASP A 13 -34.99 -23.03 44.05
N GLY A 14 -34.90 -23.36 45.33
CA GLY A 14 -35.39 -22.53 46.44
C GLY A 14 -36.81 -22.82 46.90
N LEU A 15 -37.50 -23.81 46.30
CA LEU A 15 -38.77 -24.35 46.79
C LEU A 15 -38.58 -25.77 47.35
N GLU A 16 -39.38 -26.15 48.35
CA GLU A 16 -39.39 -27.53 48.83
C GLU A 16 -40.00 -28.45 47.76
N GLU A 17 -39.51 -29.70 47.63
CA GLU A 17 -39.99 -30.65 46.60
C GLU A 17 -41.49 -30.97 46.71
N THR A 18 -42.08 -30.78 47.89
CA THR A 18 -43.52 -31.01 48.14
C THR A 18 -44.37 -29.76 47.94
N ALA A 19 -43.76 -28.60 47.69
CA ALA A 19 -44.48 -27.33 47.54
C ALA A 19 -45.33 -27.28 46.28
N THR A 20 -44.99 -28.07 45.25
CA THR A 20 -45.67 -28.07 43.96
C THR A 20 -45.89 -29.49 43.43
N ALA A 21 -47.01 -29.74 42.78
CA ALA A 21 -47.31 -30.99 42.09
C ALA A 21 -47.57 -30.73 40.61
N VAL A 22 -46.96 -31.52 39.73
CA VAL A 22 -47.17 -31.41 38.27
C VAL A 22 -48.55 -31.94 37.90
N VAL A 23 -49.34 -31.11 37.24
CA VAL A 23 -50.66 -31.46 36.67
C VAL A 23 -50.50 -31.94 35.24
N GLY A 24 -49.66 -31.27 34.45
CA GLY A 24 -49.35 -31.68 33.08
C GLY A 24 -48.18 -30.88 32.52
N PHE A 25 -47.63 -31.33 31.40
CA PHE A 25 -46.56 -30.61 30.71
C PHE A 25 -46.58 -30.86 29.20
N SER A 26 -45.97 -29.95 28.46
CA SER A 26 -45.63 -30.10 27.04
C SER A 26 -44.21 -29.62 26.78
N LEU A 27 -43.35 -30.51 26.28
CA LEU A 27 -41.97 -30.24 25.94
C LEU A 27 -41.81 -30.22 24.42
N TYR A 28 -41.42 -29.07 23.88
CA TYR A 28 -41.13 -28.86 22.46
C TYR A 28 -39.62 -28.82 22.24
N GLN A 29 -39.10 -29.73 21.41
CA GLN A 29 -37.69 -29.78 21.06
C GLN A 29 -37.52 -29.90 19.55
N CYS A 30 -36.54 -29.18 18.99
CA CYS A 30 -36.15 -29.29 17.59
C CYS A 30 -34.63 -29.09 17.49
N HIS A 31 -33.99 -29.73 16.52
CA HIS A 31 -32.60 -29.40 16.20
C HIS A 31 -32.48 -27.91 15.88
N SER A 32 -31.41 -27.31 16.38
CA SER A 32 -31.08 -25.90 16.21
C SER A 32 -32.19 -24.93 16.62
N THR A 33 -33.00 -25.29 17.62
CA THR A 33 -33.96 -24.40 18.28
C THR A 33 -33.89 -24.63 19.79
N PRO A 34 -33.84 -23.58 20.64
CA PRO A 34 -33.90 -23.77 22.10
C PRO A 34 -35.23 -24.46 22.47
N PHE A 35 -35.18 -25.48 23.33
CA PHE A 35 -36.42 -26.14 23.75
C PHE A 35 -37.34 -25.21 24.54
N VAL A 36 -38.63 -25.52 24.53
CA VAL A 36 -39.62 -24.89 25.40
C VAL A 36 -40.36 -25.98 26.15
N LEU A 37 -40.33 -25.91 27.48
CA LEU A 37 -41.06 -26.79 28.37
C LEU A 37 -42.13 -25.99 29.10
N GLU A 38 -43.38 -26.25 28.76
CA GLU A 38 -44.54 -25.70 29.45
C GLU A 38 -44.99 -26.66 30.53
N VAL A 39 -45.12 -26.21 31.78
CA VAL A 39 -45.52 -27.05 32.92
C VAL A 39 -46.65 -26.39 33.70
N ASP A 40 -47.75 -27.11 33.83
CA ASP A 40 -48.83 -26.77 34.75
C ASP A 40 -48.56 -27.42 36.11
N ILE A 41 -48.52 -26.60 37.17
CA ILE A 41 -48.35 -27.05 38.55
C ILE A 41 -49.52 -26.61 39.44
N ALA A 42 -49.80 -27.40 40.46
CA ALA A 42 -50.67 -27.07 41.57
C ALA A 42 -49.85 -26.92 42.87
N SER A 43 -50.16 -25.92 43.69
CA SER A 43 -49.50 -25.69 44.97
C SER A 43 -50.51 -25.36 46.06
N ASP A 44 -50.24 -25.81 47.28
CA ASP A 44 -51.00 -25.42 48.47
C ASP A 44 -50.60 -23.99 48.94
N GLN A 45 -49.54 -23.41 48.37
CA GLN A 45 -49.09 -22.05 48.64
C GLN A 45 -49.70 -21.07 47.59
N PRO A 46 -50.68 -20.23 48.00
CA PRO A 46 -51.38 -19.34 47.07
C PRO A 46 -50.61 -18.05 46.72
N ASP A 47 -49.51 -17.78 47.42
CA ASP A 47 -48.75 -16.53 47.39
C ASP A 47 -47.35 -16.66 46.76
N LEU A 48 -47.09 -17.76 46.01
CA LEU A 48 -45.86 -17.86 45.22
C LEU A 48 -45.86 -16.76 44.15
N ALA A 49 -44.83 -15.91 44.20
CA ALA A 49 -44.69 -14.76 43.33
C ALA A 49 -43.65 -15.02 42.23
N ALA A 50 -43.55 -14.12 41.25
CA ALA A 50 -42.58 -14.22 40.17
C ALA A 50 -41.13 -14.41 40.65
N THR A 51 -40.75 -13.82 41.79
CA THR A 51 -39.42 -13.96 42.41
C THR A 51 -39.09 -15.37 42.88
N ASN A 52 -40.11 -16.21 43.10
CA ASN A 52 -39.93 -17.62 43.45
C ASN A 52 -39.61 -18.50 42.24
N PHE A 53 -39.87 -18.00 41.01
CA PHE A 53 -39.80 -18.79 39.79
C PHE A 53 -38.76 -18.25 38.81
N LEU A 54 -38.85 -16.98 38.43
CA LEU A 54 -38.03 -16.41 37.34
C LEU A 54 -36.53 -16.58 37.61
N GLU A 55 -35.81 -17.02 36.57
CA GLU A 55 -34.35 -17.30 36.58
C GLU A 55 -33.91 -18.43 37.54
N LYS A 56 -34.84 -19.16 38.16
CA LYS A 56 -34.53 -20.37 38.93
C LYS A 56 -34.34 -21.56 38.00
N ASN A 57 -33.40 -22.44 38.33
CA ASN A 57 -33.31 -23.72 37.65
C ASN A 57 -34.50 -24.59 38.04
N ALA A 58 -34.99 -25.35 37.09
CA ALA A 58 -36.06 -26.31 37.28
C ALA A 58 -35.72 -27.63 36.57
N VAL A 59 -36.08 -28.74 37.22
CA VAL A 59 -35.88 -30.09 36.69
C VAL A 59 -37.19 -30.83 36.70
N LEU A 60 -37.75 -31.08 35.51
CA LEU A 60 -38.86 -32.00 35.32
C LEU A 60 -38.31 -33.42 35.26
N THR A 61 -38.88 -34.33 36.05
CA THR A 61 -38.52 -35.75 36.03
C THR A 61 -39.74 -36.62 35.69
N ILE A 62 -39.56 -37.48 34.70
CA ILE A 62 -40.53 -38.50 34.28
C ILE A 62 -40.14 -39.80 34.96
N TRP A 63 -41.04 -40.37 35.75
CA TRP A 63 -40.79 -41.60 36.52
C TRP A 63 -41.68 -42.74 36.05
N GLN A 64 -41.11 -43.95 36.01
CA GLN A 64 -41.86 -45.19 35.95
C GLN A 64 -41.58 -45.98 37.24
N GLY A 65 -42.54 -45.98 38.18
CA GLY A 65 -42.34 -46.58 39.50
C GLY A 65 -41.29 -45.82 40.33
N MET A 66 -40.14 -46.45 40.58
CA MET A 66 -38.99 -45.83 41.27
C MET A 66 -37.86 -45.44 40.32
N GLU A 67 -37.98 -45.75 39.03
CA GLU A 67 -36.95 -45.50 38.04
C GLU A 67 -37.25 -44.20 37.28
N ALA A 68 -36.31 -43.25 37.30
CA ALA A 68 -36.40 -42.05 36.49
C ALA A 68 -36.11 -42.40 35.03
N GLN A 69 -37.07 -42.16 34.16
CA GLN A 69 -36.97 -42.42 32.72
C GLN A 69 -36.32 -41.25 31.99
N ARG A 70 -36.56 -40.01 32.43
CA ARG A 70 -35.98 -38.82 31.80
C ARG A 70 -35.97 -37.64 32.75
N TYR A 71 -34.90 -36.84 32.64
CA TYR A 71 -34.76 -35.52 33.26
C TYR A 71 -34.74 -34.45 32.18
N VAL A 72 -35.41 -33.32 32.43
CA VAL A 72 -35.39 -32.14 31.58
C VAL A 72 -35.08 -30.94 32.46
N SER A 73 -33.91 -30.37 32.24
CA SER A 73 -33.35 -29.30 33.08
C SER A 73 -33.33 -27.99 32.30
N GLY A 74 -33.78 -26.91 32.94
CA GLY A 74 -33.79 -25.59 32.33
C GLY A 74 -33.95 -24.48 33.35
N ILE A 75 -34.20 -23.28 32.85
CA ILE A 75 -34.44 -22.07 33.63
C ILE A 75 -35.87 -21.61 33.39
N ILE A 76 -36.56 -21.17 34.44
CA ILE A 76 -37.92 -20.62 34.28
C ILE A 76 -37.81 -19.19 33.75
N ASN A 77 -38.36 -18.93 32.56
CA ASN A 77 -38.38 -17.58 31.96
C ASN A 77 -39.74 -16.88 32.09
N GLU A 78 -40.81 -17.64 32.29
CA GLU A 78 -42.16 -17.11 32.43
C GLU A 78 -42.95 -17.87 33.49
N VAL A 79 -43.77 -17.14 34.24
CA VAL A 79 -44.77 -17.70 35.15
C VAL A 79 -46.09 -16.97 34.96
N MET A 80 -47.16 -17.73 34.81
CA MET A 80 -48.53 -17.24 34.84
C MET A 80 -49.25 -17.85 36.04
N GLN A 81 -49.79 -16.99 36.91
CA GLN A 81 -50.65 -17.43 38.00
C GLN A 81 -52.05 -17.72 37.44
N GLY A 82 -52.54 -18.92 37.70
CA GLY A 82 -53.86 -19.39 37.28
C GLY A 82 -54.93 -19.23 38.36
N GLU A 83 -56.03 -19.98 38.21
CA GLU A 83 -57.14 -19.98 39.15
C GLU A 83 -56.88 -20.84 40.40
N ASN A 84 -57.52 -20.47 41.51
CA ASN A 84 -57.53 -21.26 42.74
C ASN A 84 -58.81 -22.11 42.79
N ASN A 85 -58.68 -23.43 42.97
CA ASN A 85 -59.81 -24.36 43.02
C ASN A 85 -60.41 -24.56 44.42
N HIS A 86 -60.17 -23.64 45.36
CA HIS A 86 -60.42 -23.68 46.81
C HIS A 86 -59.46 -24.53 47.63
N TRP A 87 -58.71 -25.45 47.01
CA TRP A 87 -57.73 -26.31 47.69
C TRP A 87 -56.31 -25.88 47.36
N GLN A 88 -56.05 -25.58 46.09
CA GLN A 88 -54.72 -25.37 45.52
C GLN A 88 -54.76 -24.22 44.51
N MET A 89 -53.65 -23.49 44.45
CA MET A 89 -53.39 -22.47 43.44
C MET A 89 -52.70 -23.10 42.23
N ARG A 90 -53.10 -22.71 41.02
CA ARG A 90 -52.45 -23.15 39.78
C ARG A 90 -51.40 -22.15 39.31
N TYR A 91 -50.32 -22.66 38.75
CA TYR A 91 -49.33 -21.87 38.02
C TYR A 91 -48.98 -22.58 36.72
N HIS A 92 -48.74 -21.80 35.68
CA HIS A 92 -48.18 -22.25 34.41
C HIS A 92 -46.78 -21.67 34.29
N LEU A 93 -45.79 -22.54 34.04
CA LEU A 93 -44.39 -22.17 33.97
C LEU A 93 -43.85 -22.48 32.58
N THR A 94 -43.10 -21.53 32.01
CA THR A 94 -42.31 -21.77 30.80
C THR A 94 -40.85 -21.91 31.20
N ILE A 95 -40.27 -23.07 30.87
CA ILE A 95 -38.90 -23.45 31.17
C ILE A 95 -38.14 -23.58 29.85
N VAL A 96 -36.96 -22.97 29.76
CA VAL A 96 -36.13 -22.90 28.55
C VAL A 96 -34.68 -23.30 28.86
N PRO A 97 -33.85 -23.67 27.87
CA PRO A 97 -32.42 -23.91 28.13
C PRO A 97 -31.70 -22.59 28.44
N PRO A 98 -30.54 -22.64 29.13
CA PRO A 98 -29.68 -21.47 29.32
C PRO A 98 -29.33 -20.73 28.02
N LEU A 99 -29.21 -21.44 26.88
CA LEU A 99 -28.95 -20.87 25.55
C LEU A 99 -29.98 -19.81 25.14
N TRP A 100 -31.23 -19.91 25.62
CA TRP A 100 -32.28 -18.94 25.30
C TRP A 100 -31.91 -17.52 25.72
N ARG A 101 -31.12 -17.34 26.79
CA ARG A 101 -30.67 -16.01 27.26
C ARG A 101 -29.89 -15.25 26.20
N CYS A 102 -29.16 -15.93 25.31
CA CYS A 102 -28.46 -15.33 24.19
C CYS A 102 -29.41 -14.55 23.24
N GLY A 103 -30.72 -14.85 23.26
CA GLY A 103 -31.72 -14.14 22.49
C GLY A 103 -32.12 -12.77 23.08
N LEU A 104 -31.81 -12.52 24.35
CA LEU A 104 -32.16 -11.28 25.06
C LEU A 104 -31.13 -10.16 24.88
N ARG A 105 -29.95 -10.47 24.33
CA ARG A 105 -28.86 -9.51 24.12
C ARG A 105 -28.61 -9.31 22.63
N GLN A 106 -28.58 -8.04 22.21
CA GLN A 106 -28.25 -7.61 20.84
C GLN A 106 -26.98 -6.77 20.85
N ASN A 107 -26.14 -6.91 19.81
CA ASN A 107 -24.82 -6.29 19.80
C ASN A 107 -24.30 -5.94 18.39
N PHE A 108 -23.27 -5.10 18.37
CA PHE A 108 -22.40 -4.88 17.23
C PHE A 108 -20.97 -5.23 17.66
N ARG A 109 -20.38 -6.25 17.04
CA ARG A 109 -19.07 -6.76 17.48
C ARG A 109 -18.30 -7.40 16.34
N ILE A 110 -17.00 -7.18 16.34
CA ILE A 110 -16.05 -7.78 15.42
C ILE A 110 -15.29 -8.90 16.14
N PHE A 111 -15.20 -10.06 15.48
CA PHE A 111 -14.34 -11.18 15.83
C PHE A 111 -13.29 -11.34 14.74
N GLN A 112 -12.02 -11.44 15.13
CA GLN A 112 -10.89 -11.52 14.21
C GLN A 112 -10.01 -12.71 14.57
N GLN A 113 -9.58 -13.47 13.55
CA GLN A 113 -8.68 -14.61 13.72
C GLN A 113 -9.19 -15.62 14.75
N GLN A 114 -10.50 -15.87 14.78
CA GLN A 114 -11.14 -16.83 15.69
C GLN A 114 -11.87 -17.90 14.90
N ASP A 115 -11.74 -19.14 15.37
CA ASP A 115 -12.54 -20.27 14.89
C ASP A 115 -13.93 -20.27 15.52
N ILE A 116 -14.80 -21.13 14.99
CA ILE A 116 -16.19 -21.24 15.43
C ILE A 116 -16.30 -21.61 16.91
N GLN A 117 -15.39 -22.43 17.42
CA GLN A 117 -15.40 -22.90 18.80
C GLN A 117 -15.04 -21.77 19.77
N THR A 118 -14.01 -20.98 19.47
CA THR A 118 -13.53 -19.86 20.28
C THR A 118 -14.57 -18.74 20.32
N LEU A 119 -15.17 -18.42 19.17
CA LEU A 119 -16.24 -17.44 19.06
C LEU A 119 -17.47 -17.89 19.85
N SER A 120 -17.90 -19.16 19.68
CA SER A 120 -19.01 -19.74 20.43
C SER A 120 -18.75 -19.70 21.94
N SER A 121 -17.56 -20.11 22.37
CA SER A 121 -17.14 -20.08 23.78
C SER A 121 -17.27 -18.67 24.37
N THR A 122 -16.82 -17.64 23.65
CA THR A 122 -16.90 -16.25 24.10
C THR A 122 -18.33 -15.83 24.38
N LEU A 123 -19.24 -16.05 23.42
CA LEU A 123 -20.63 -15.62 23.55
C LEU A 123 -21.45 -16.47 24.54
N LEU A 124 -21.21 -17.78 24.57
CA LEU A 124 -21.87 -18.69 25.51
C LEU A 124 -21.47 -18.36 26.96
N ASN A 125 -20.18 -18.14 27.24
CA ASN A 125 -19.71 -17.76 28.56
C ASN A 125 -20.27 -16.41 29.03
N GLU A 126 -20.30 -15.41 28.14
CA GLU A 126 -20.88 -14.10 28.44
C GLU A 126 -22.38 -14.15 28.79
N ASN A 127 -23.10 -15.16 28.31
CA ASN A 127 -24.53 -15.40 28.58
C ASN A 127 -24.79 -16.46 29.66
N GLY A 128 -23.74 -16.95 30.34
CA GLY A 128 -23.85 -17.93 31.41
C GLY A 128 -24.20 -19.35 30.96
N VAL A 129 -23.91 -19.70 29.71
CA VAL A 129 -24.04 -21.06 29.16
C VAL A 129 -22.70 -21.78 29.32
N THR A 130 -22.49 -22.40 30.48
CA THR A 130 -21.20 -23.03 30.83
C THR A 130 -21.11 -24.50 30.41
N GLU A 131 -22.24 -25.20 30.39
CA GLU A 131 -22.30 -26.63 30.05
C GLU A 131 -22.58 -26.82 28.56
N TRP A 132 -21.52 -26.91 27.77
CA TRP A 132 -21.62 -27.22 26.34
C TRP A 132 -20.46 -28.08 25.83
N THR A 133 -20.63 -28.72 24.67
CA THR A 133 -19.60 -29.57 24.06
C THR A 133 -19.64 -29.46 22.53
N PRO A 134 -18.52 -29.12 21.87
CA PRO A 134 -18.38 -29.29 20.42
C PRO A 134 -18.09 -30.75 20.07
N VAL A 135 -18.83 -31.28 19.10
CA VAL A 135 -18.67 -32.62 18.54
C VAL A 135 -18.50 -32.44 17.03
N PHE A 136 -17.29 -32.04 16.63
CA PHE A 136 -16.95 -31.73 15.24
C PHE A 136 -16.10 -32.85 14.63
N TYR A 137 -16.53 -33.33 13.48
CA TYR A 137 -15.81 -34.29 12.63
C TYR A 137 -15.07 -33.60 11.48
N GLU A 138 -15.50 -32.38 11.14
CA GLU A 138 -14.92 -31.55 10.10
C GLU A 138 -14.02 -30.47 10.71
N SER A 139 -13.12 -29.92 9.89
CA SER A 139 -12.29 -28.78 10.29
C SER A 139 -13.06 -27.48 10.07
N HIS A 140 -13.07 -26.62 11.09
CA HIS A 140 -13.65 -25.28 11.04
C HIS A 140 -12.57 -24.21 11.30
N PRO A 141 -11.82 -23.79 10.26
CA PRO A 141 -10.72 -22.83 10.39
C PRO A 141 -11.12 -21.50 10.99
N ALA A 142 -10.11 -20.77 11.50
CA ALA A 142 -10.30 -19.43 11.98
C ALA A 142 -10.73 -18.48 10.85
N ARG A 143 -11.73 -17.64 11.12
CA ARG A 143 -12.18 -16.57 10.23
C ARG A 143 -11.30 -15.35 10.44
N GLU A 144 -10.78 -14.78 9.34
CA GLU A 144 -9.98 -13.54 9.39
C GLU A 144 -10.80 -12.39 10.00
N PHE A 145 -12.08 -12.29 9.62
CA PHE A 145 -12.98 -11.22 10.02
C PHE A 145 -14.42 -11.71 10.00
N CYS A 146 -15.13 -11.56 11.12
CA CYS A 146 -16.54 -11.92 11.26
C CYS A 146 -17.27 -10.94 12.18
N VAL A 147 -18.42 -10.44 11.74
CA VAL A 147 -19.14 -9.35 12.38
C VAL A 147 -20.52 -9.81 12.82
N GLN A 148 -20.82 -9.63 14.09
CA GLN A 148 -22.17 -9.59 14.63
C GLN A 148 -22.70 -8.18 14.37
N TYR A 149 -23.68 -8.04 13.47
CA TYR A 149 -24.15 -6.72 13.01
C TYR A 149 -25.62 -6.50 13.37
N GLY A 150 -25.86 -5.90 14.55
CA GLY A 150 -27.21 -5.51 14.97
C GLY A 150 -28.16 -6.68 15.21
N GLU A 151 -27.65 -7.88 15.44
CA GLU A 151 -28.41 -9.11 15.68
C GLU A 151 -28.21 -9.61 17.13
N SER A 152 -29.12 -10.45 17.63
CA SER A 152 -28.97 -11.06 18.96
C SER A 152 -27.82 -12.07 18.97
N ASP A 153 -27.24 -12.35 20.14
CA ASP A 153 -26.17 -13.36 20.22
C ASP A 153 -26.67 -14.73 19.75
N LEU A 154 -27.92 -15.08 20.07
CA LEU A 154 -28.53 -16.32 19.60
C LEU A 154 -28.69 -16.34 18.08
N ALA A 155 -29.16 -15.24 17.47
CA ALA A 155 -29.29 -15.14 16.02
C ALA A 155 -27.93 -15.25 15.33
N PHE A 156 -26.91 -14.56 15.85
CA PHE A 156 -25.54 -14.63 15.36
C PHE A 156 -24.96 -16.04 15.44
N LEU A 157 -25.05 -16.68 16.62
CA LEU A 157 -24.56 -18.05 16.83
C LEU A 157 -25.29 -19.04 15.92
N THR A 158 -26.62 -18.98 15.86
CA THR A 158 -27.43 -19.91 15.05
C THR A 158 -27.12 -19.77 13.56
N ARG A 159 -27.02 -18.53 13.06
CA ARG A 159 -26.63 -18.28 11.67
C ARG A 159 -25.22 -18.79 11.40
N LEU A 160 -24.26 -18.47 12.27
CA LEU A 160 -22.87 -18.85 12.07
C LEU A 160 -22.67 -20.38 12.14
N TRP A 161 -23.31 -21.05 13.09
CA TRP A 161 -23.36 -22.51 13.15
C TRP A 161 -23.96 -23.07 11.86
N SER A 162 -25.07 -22.51 11.36
CA SER A 162 -25.67 -22.96 10.09
C SER A 162 -24.73 -22.78 8.88
N GLU A 163 -23.96 -21.69 8.81
CA GLU A 163 -22.96 -21.46 7.75
C GLU A 163 -21.87 -22.53 7.78
N GLU A 164 -21.45 -22.94 8.98
CA GLU A 164 -20.49 -24.02 9.22
C GLU A 164 -21.14 -25.42 9.17
N GLY A 165 -22.42 -25.53 8.80
CA GLY A 165 -23.17 -26.78 8.78
C GLY A 165 -23.52 -27.33 10.17
N ILE A 166 -23.12 -26.69 11.25
CA ILE A 166 -23.35 -27.15 12.62
C ILE A 166 -24.83 -27.02 12.98
N PHE A 167 -25.39 -28.10 13.53
CA PHE A 167 -26.67 -28.11 14.22
C PHE A 167 -26.45 -28.30 15.71
N TYR A 168 -27.45 -27.93 16.53
CA TYR A 168 -27.34 -28.08 17.97
C TYR A 168 -28.56 -28.75 18.60
N PHE A 169 -28.34 -29.37 19.76
CA PHE A 169 -29.38 -29.98 20.57
C PHE A 169 -28.94 -30.05 22.03
N ASP A 170 -29.89 -30.26 22.94
CA ASP A 170 -29.61 -30.52 24.35
C ASP A 170 -29.33 -32.01 24.56
N TRP A 171 -28.13 -32.33 25.05
CA TRP A 171 -27.82 -33.66 25.54
C TRP A 171 -28.21 -33.78 27.01
N HIS A 172 -28.87 -34.87 27.36
CA HIS A 172 -29.23 -35.21 28.72
C HIS A 172 -28.45 -36.43 29.19
N ALA A 173 -28.02 -36.42 30.45
CA ALA A 173 -27.33 -37.56 31.03
C ALA A 173 -28.26 -38.79 31.11
N PRO A 174 -27.76 -40.02 30.85
CA PRO A 174 -28.52 -41.24 31.06
C PRO A 174 -29.01 -41.41 32.51
N GLN A 175 -28.30 -40.82 33.47
CA GLN A 175 -28.65 -40.82 34.88
C GLN A 175 -28.40 -39.43 35.48
N GLY A 176 -29.38 -38.91 36.22
CA GLY A 176 -29.33 -37.60 36.86
C GLY A 176 -29.76 -36.44 35.98
N ALA A 177 -29.78 -35.23 36.56
CA ALA A 177 -30.33 -34.03 35.95
C ALA A 177 -29.34 -33.22 35.09
N ALA A 178 -28.14 -33.76 34.82
CA ALA A 178 -27.14 -33.04 34.04
C ALA A 178 -27.57 -32.91 32.57
N GLN A 179 -27.49 -31.69 32.05
CA GLN A 179 -27.85 -31.35 30.67
C GLN A 179 -26.83 -30.37 30.11
N LYS A 180 -26.48 -30.53 28.83
CA LYS A 180 -25.51 -29.67 28.15
C LYS A 180 -25.91 -29.40 26.71
N LEU A 181 -25.53 -28.24 26.19
CA LEU A 181 -25.66 -27.91 24.78
C LEU A 181 -24.62 -28.69 23.97
N VAL A 182 -25.04 -29.41 22.94
CA VAL A 182 -24.13 -30.07 21.99
C VAL A 182 -24.19 -29.34 20.66
N LEU A 183 -23.02 -28.95 20.15
CA LEU A 183 -22.84 -28.46 18.79
C LEU A 183 -22.27 -29.60 17.96
N CYS A 184 -22.92 -29.97 16.86
CA CYS A 184 -22.57 -31.15 16.09
C CYS A 184 -22.64 -30.86 14.58
N ASP A 185 -21.68 -31.37 13.83
CA ASP A 185 -21.57 -31.20 12.37
C ASP A 185 -21.80 -32.50 11.60
N ASP A 186 -22.07 -33.62 12.28
CA ASP A 186 -22.28 -34.91 11.62
C ASP A 186 -23.22 -35.83 12.40
N VAL A 187 -24.03 -36.60 11.67
CA VAL A 187 -24.93 -37.60 12.23
C VAL A 187 -24.22 -38.63 13.13
N ALA A 188 -22.93 -38.90 12.89
CA ALA A 188 -22.12 -39.80 13.71
C ALA A 188 -21.96 -39.32 15.16
N GLY A 189 -22.04 -38.00 15.41
CA GLY A 189 -22.00 -37.42 16.75
C GLY A 189 -23.29 -37.60 17.56
N VAL A 190 -24.35 -38.13 16.94
CA VAL A 190 -25.67 -38.32 17.55
C VAL A 190 -25.80 -39.73 18.14
N SER A 191 -26.18 -39.80 19.43
CA SER A 191 -26.24 -41.06 20.20
C SER A 191 -27.36 -42.00 19.72
N THR A 192 -27.13 -43.31 19.76
CA THR A 192 -28.13 -44.32 19.35
C THR A 192 -28.90 -44.86 20.56
N LEU A 193 -30.20 -45.11 20.38
CA LEU A 193 -31.10 -45.79 21.33
C LEU A 193 -31.23 -47.30 21.05
N GLY A 194 -30.66 -47.79 19.95
CA GLY A 194 -30.84 -49.16 19.50
C GLY A 194 -32.18 -49.39 18.79
N GLU A 195 -32.74 -50.60 18.94
CA GLU A 195 -33.96 -51.01 18.25
C GLU A 195 -35.22 -50.41 18.90
N MET A 196 -36.12 -49.88 18.06
CA MET A 196 -37.45 -49.41 18.46
C MET A 196 -38.51 -50.15 17.65
N PRO A 197 -39.29 -51.05 18.27
CA PRO A 197 -40.29 -51.84 17.56
C PRO A 197 -41.49 -50.99 17.14
N PHE A 198 -42.01 -51.26 15.94
CA PHE A 198 -43.30 -50.73 15.48
C PHE A 198 -44.44 -51.61 16.00
N ASN A 199 -45.34 -51.02 16.78
CA ASN A 199 -46.54 -51.70 17.29
C ASN A 199 -47.78 -50.79 17.14
N PRO A 200 -48.58 -50.96 16.08
CA PRO A 200 -49.77 -50.14 15.86
C PRO A 200 -50.95 -50.52 16.78
N ASN A 201 -50.86 -51.61 17.54
CA ASN A 201 -51.91 -52.04 18.45
C ASN A 201 -51.83 -51.27 19.77
N THR A 202 -52.71 -50.28 19.93
CA THR A 202 -52.84 -49.43 21.11
C THR A 202 -54.02 -49.84 22.02
N ASP A 203 -54.76 -50.91 21.66
CA ASP A 203 -55.99 -51.33 22.34
C ASP A 203 -55.73 -52.10 23.66
N THR A 204 -54.48 -52.53 23.88
CA THR A 204 -54.02 -53.22 25.10
C THR A 204 -52.88 -52.46 25.74
N GLU A 205 -52.76 -52.48 27.07
CA GLU A 205 -51.64 -51.85 27.79
C GLU A 205 -50.29 -52.35 27.24
N VAL A 206 -49.56 -51.46 26.57
CA VAL A 206 -48.26 -51.77 25.97
C VAL A 206 -47.17 -51.47 27.00
N SER A 207 -46.64 -52.50 27.64
CA SER A 207 -45.58 -52.37 28.64
C SER A 207 -44.20 -52.07 28.04
N THR A 208 -44.01 -52.32 26.74
CA THR A 208 -42.73 -52.12 26.04
C THR A 208 -42.74 -50.78 25.29
N MET A 209 -41.62 -50.07 25.30
CA MET A 209 -41.46 -48.86 24.50
C MET A 209 -41.52 -49.21 23.01
N CYS A 210 -42.38 -48.53 22.26
CA CYS A 210 -42.61 -48.79 20.84
C CYS A 210 -43.07 -47.54 20.09
N ILE A 211 -43.02 -47.61 18.76
CA ILE A 211 -43.60 -46.61 17.87
C ILE A 211 -44.97 -47.13 17.41
N SER A 212 -46.04 -46.39 17.71
CA SER A 212 -47.42 -46.80 17.40
C SER A 212 -47.93 -46.26 16.07
N SER A 213 -47.38 -45.14 15.60
CA SER A 213 -47.63 -44.58 14.27
C SER A 213 -46.32 -44.19 13.63
N PHE A 214 -46.12 -44.56 12.38
CA PHE A 214 -44.96 -44.17 11.57
C PHE A 214 -45.43 -43.73 10.18
N ARG A 215 -45.34 -42.44 9.87
CA ARG A 215 -45.84 -41.85 8.62
C ARG A 215 -44.68 -41.29 7.81
N TYR A 216 -44.21 -42.09 6.86
CA TYR A 216 -43.19 -41.67 5.90
C TYR A 216 -43.72 -40.60 4.94
N ARG A 217 -42.90 -39.57 4.68
CA ARG A 217 -43.16 -38.48 3.75
C ARG A 217 -41.90 -38.21 2.92
N ALA A 218 -42.07 -38.08 1.61
CA ALA A 218 -41.05 -37.56 0.71
C ALA A 218 -41.64 -36.43 -0.14
N ARG A 219 -40.83 -35.42 -0.47
CA ARG A 219 -41.21 -34.29 -1.32
C ARG A 219 -40.04 -33.87 -2.21
N THR A 220 -40.34 -33.14 -3.28
CA THR A 220 -39.31 -32.54 -4.12
C THR A 220 -38.65 -31.33 -3.44
N GLY A 221 -37.36 -31.12 -3.69
CA GLY A 221 -36.58 -29.96 -3.25
C GLY A 221 -35.44 -29.67 -4.22
N PRO A 222 -34.52 -28.74 -3.91
CA PRO A 222 -33.37 -28.45 -4.74
C PRO A 222 -32.55 -29.70 -5.05
N SER A 223 -32.00 -29.80 -6.27
CA SER A 223 -31.22 -30.95 -6.75
C SER A 223 -29.72 -30.69 -6.82
N SER A 224 -29.30 -29.43 -6.78
CA SER A 224 -27.90 -29.03 -6.74
C SER A 224 -27.77 -27.61 -6.17
N VAL A 225 -26.61 -27.33 -5.59
CA VAL A 225 -26.15 -25.97 -5.28
C VAL A 225 -24.88 -25.72 -6.07
N GLU A 226 -24.81 -24.56 -6.72
CA GLU A 226 -23.61 -23.97 -7.27
C GLU A 226 -23.31 -22.68 -6.52
N THR A 227 -22.08 -22.52 -6.04
CA THR A 227 -21.69 -21.33 -5.28
C THR A 227 -20.40 -20.75 -5.82
N GLN A 228 -20.33 -19.43 -5.91
CA GLN A 228 -19.18 -18.72 -6.44
C GLN A 228 -18.75 -17.55 -5.55
N ASP A 229 -17.45 -17.33 -5.42
CA ASP A 229 -16.89 -16.16 -4.74
C ASP A 229 -15.63 -15.64 -5.48
N TYR A 230 -15.20 -14.44 -5.11
CA TYR A 230 -14.04 -13.75 -5.66
C TYR A 230 -13.04 -13.39 -4.55
N THR A 231 -11.76 -13.55 -4.85
CA THR A 231 -10.67 -13.02 -4.02
C THR A 231 -9.71 -12.20 -4.86
N PHE A 232 -9.44 -10.97 -4.43
CA PHE A 232 -8.51 -10.09 -5.13
C PHE A 232 -7.04 -10.52 -4.99
N LYS A 233 -6.73 -11.38 -4.00
CA LYS A 233 -5.38 -11.95 -3.82
C LYS A 233 -5.04 -12.94 -4.94
N THR A 234 -6.04 -13.60 -5.50
CA THR A 234 -5.88 -14.61 -6.57
C THR A 234 -7.01 -14.42 -7.61
N PRO A 235 -7.02 -13.33 -8.39
CA PRO A 235 -8.16 -12.95 -9.23
C PRO A 235 -8.46 -13.93 -10.36
N GLY A 236 -7.51 -14.80 -10.73
CA GLY A 236 -7.70 -15.88 -11.71
C GLY A 236 -8.20 -17.19 -11.14
N TRP A 237 -8.32 -17.32 -9.81
CA TRP A 237 -8.92 -18.51 -9.20
C TRP A 237 -10.42 -18.51 -9.46
N PRO A 238 -11.00 -19.60 -10.03
CA PRO A 238 -12.42 -19.63 -10.41
C PRO A 238 -13.37 -19.42 -9.23
N GLY A 239 -12.98 -19.88 -8.04
CA GLY A 239 -13.76 -19.77 -6.81
C GLY A 239 -15.17 -20.33 -6.94
N TYR A 240 -15.35 -21.42 -7.69
CA TYR A 240 -16.66 -21.97 -8.08
C TYR A 240 -16.76 -23.44 -7.66
N TYR A 241 -17.83 -23.79 -6.94
CA TYR A 241 -18.07 -25.13 -6.41
C TYR A 241 -19.50 -25.57 -6.67
N ASN A 242 -19.66 -26.82 -7.13
CA ASN A 242 -20.96 -27.45 -7.37
C ASN A 242 -21.11 -28.67 -6.46
N ARG A 243 -22.28 -28.80 -5.84
CA ARG A 243 -22.69 -30.01 -5.12
C ARG A 243 -24.06 -30.48 -5.61
N ALA A 244 -24.11 -31.69 -6.16
CA ALA A 244 -25.35 -32.39 -6.44
C ALA A 244 -25.95 -32.99 -5.16
N ALA A 245 -27.28 -32.97 -5.07
CA ALA A 245 -28.01 -33.62 -4.00
C ALA A 245 -28.01 -35.14 -4.15
N GLU A 246 -27.97 -35.83 -3.01
CA GLU A 246 -28.18 -37.27 -2.91
C GLU A 246 -29.66 -37.59 -2.61
N ASN A 247 -30.05 -38.85 -2.79
CA ASN A 247 -31.38 -39.37 -2.41
C ASN A 247 -32.56 -38.57 -3.00
N LEU A 248 -32.56 -38.40 -4.33
CA LEU A 248 -33.58 -37.63 -5.06
C LEU A 248 -34.97 -38.30 -5.10
N ASN A 249 -35.10 -39.58 -4.72
CA ASN A 249 -36.38 -40.31 -4.68
C ASN A 249 -37.20 -40.19 -5.98
N GLY A 250 -36.52 -40.27 -7.14
CA GLY A 250 -37.13 -40.17 -8.47
C GLY A 250 -37.38 -38.75 -8.97
N GLN A 251 -37.00 -37.71 -8.21
CA GLN A 251 -37.03 -36.33 -8.64
C GLN A 251 -36.07 -36.06 -9.81
N ARG A 252 -36.42 -35.05 -10.64
CA ARG A 252 -35.52 -34.48 -11.64
C ARG A 252 -34.33 -33.73 -11.02
N THR A 253 -33.25 -33.64 -11.80
CA THR A 253 -31.99 -32.98 -11.44
C THR A 253 -31.87 -31.52 -11.87
N GLN A 254 -32.97 -30.91 -12.33
CA GLN A 254 -32.97 -29.56 -12.94
C GLN A 254 -33.25 -28.41 -11.96
N TYR A 255 -33.45 -28.68 -10.68
CA TYR A 255 -33.84 -27.69 -9.66
C TYR A 255 -32.62 -27.16 -8.93
N GLU A 256 -31.78 -26.45 -9.67
CA GLU A 256 -30.52 -25.87 -9.19
C GLU A 256 -30.74 -24.57 -8.41
N ILE A 257 -29.88 -24.34 -7.41
CA ILE A 257 -29.68 -23.06 -6.74
C ILE A 257 -28.28 -22.56 -7.11
N PHE A 258 -28.19 -21.32 -7.58
CA PHE A 258 -26.92 -20.62 -7.77
C PHE A 258 -26.79 -19.51 -6.71
N ASP A 259 -25.68 -19.49 -5.98
CA ASP A 259 -25.41 -18.61 -4.85
C ASP A 259 -24.15 -17.75 -5.08
N TYR A 260 -24.28 -16.43 -4.86
CA TYR A 260 -23.18 -15.47 -4.95
C TYR A 260 -23.45 -14.25 -4.03
N PRO A 261 -22.47 -13.80 -3.22
CA PRO A 261 -21.15 -14.41 -3.02
C PRO A 261 -21.22 -15.63 -2.07
N GLY A 262 -20.41 -16.65 -2.34
CA GLY A 262 -20.35 -17.88 -1.56
C GLY A 262 -19.63 -17.80 -0.20
N ARG A 263 -18.96 -16.68 0.10
CA ARG A 263 -18.30 -16.37 1.39
C ARG A 263 -17.13 -17.28 1.77
N PHE A 264 -16.40 -17.77 0.79
CA PHE A 264 -15.18 -18.58 0.99
C PHE A 264 -14.01 -17.98 0.22
N LYS A 265 -12.80 -18.22 0.68
CA LYS A 265 -11.55 -17.75 0.04
C LYS A 265 -10.55 -18.88 -0.22
N ASP A 266 -10.97 -20.11 -0.02
CA ASP A 266 -10.21 -21.34 -0.23
C ASP A 266 -11.14 -22.49 -0.65
N GLU A 267 -10.55 -23.60 -1.10
CA GLU A 267 -11.28 -24.72 -1.68
C GLU A 267 -12.03 -25.54 -0.63
N THR A 268 -11.47 -25.66 0.58
CA THR A 268 -12.05 -26.50 1.64
C THR A 268 -13.39 -25.93 2.08
N HIS A 269 -13.45 -24.62 2.34
CA HIS A 269 -14.72 -23.96 2.67
C HIS A 269 -15.69 -23.93 1.48
N GLY A 270 -15.20 -23.74 0.26
CA GLY A 270 -16.05 -23.72 -0.94
C GLY A 270 -16.82 -25.03 -1.15
N GLU A 271 -16.13 -26.17 -1.05
CA GLU A 271 -16.75 -27.50 -1.12
C GLU A 271 -17.69 -27.77 0.07
N ALA A 272 -17.25 -27.43 1.28
CA ALA A 272 -18.02 -27.63 2.50
C ALA A 272 -19.33 -26.82 2.49
N PHE A 273 -19.28 -25.52 2.13
CA PHE A 273 -20.46 -24.66 2.09
C PHE A 273 -21.44 -25.10 1.01
N ALA A 274 -20.98 -25.50 -0.18
CA ALA A 274 -21.86 -26.06 -1.21
C ALA A 274 -22.61 -27.31 -0.70
N ARG A 275 -21.90 -28.18 0.04
CA ARG A 275 -22.48 -29.37 0.71
C ARG A 275 -23.49 -28.99 1.79
N TYR A 276 -23.13 -28.13 2.72
CA TYR A 276 -24.00 -27.74 3.83
C TYR A 276 -25.27 -27.04 3.34
N GLN A 277 -25.17 -26.21 2.30
CA GLN A 277 -26.32 -25.57 1.68
C GLN A 277 -27.29 -26.59 1.08
N ILE A 278 -26.82 -27.53 0.25
CA ILE A 278 -27.73 -28.50 -0.39
C ILE A 278 -28.35 -29.47 0.64
N GLU A 279 -27.60 -29.87 1.66
CA GLU A 279 -28.11 -30.67 2.78
C GLU A 279 -29.19 -29.90 3.56
N GLY A 280 -28.95 -28.62 3.88
CA GLY A 280 -29.90 -27.75 4.60
C GLY A 280 -31.17 -27.47 3.80
N TRP A 281 -31.06 -27.18 2.50
CA TRP A 281 -32.22 -27.03 1.61
C TRP A 281 -33.07 -28.30 1.50
N ARG A 282 -32.46 -29.47 1.75
CA ARG A 282 -33.10 -30.77 1.67
C ARG A 282 -33.45 -31.40 3.01
N HIS A 283 -33.25 -30.68 4.12
CA HIS A 283 -33.45 -31.17 5.49
C HIS A 283 -34.83 -31.82 5.74
N ASP A 284 -35.87 -31.41 4.99
CA ASP A 284 -37.26 -31.88 5.13
C ASP A 284 -37.81 -32.55 3.86
N THR A 285 -36.92 -33.00 2.97
CA THR A 285 -37.31 -33.69 1.71
C THR A 285 -37.67 -35.16 1.90
N GLU A 286 -37.16 -35.80 2.94
CA GLU A 286 -37.45 -37.19 3.30
C GLU A 286 -37.54 -37.31 4.83
N THR A 287 -38.75 -37.41 5.35
CA THR A 287 -39.05 -37.39 6.79
C THR A 287 -40.05 -38.48 7.18
N ALA A 288 -40.15 -38.75 8.48
CA ALA A 288 -41.17 -39.60 9.07
C ALA A 288 -41.78 -38.92 10.30
N THR A 289 -43.10 -38.76 10.32
CA THR A 289 -43.83 -38.30 11.51
C THR A 289 -44.31 -39.50 12.32
N CYS A 290 -43.97 -39.51 13.60
CA CYS A 290 -44.09 -40.68 14.46
C CYS A 290 -44.83 -40.38 15.77
N ILE A 291 -45.48 -41.40 16.33
CA ILE A 291 -46.06 -41.37 17.69
C ILE A 291 -45.44 -42.53 18.48
N SER A 292 -45.00 -42.28 19.71
CA SER A 292 -44.41 -43.27 20.60
C SER A 292 -44.77 -42.98 22.07
N ASN A 293 -44.69 -44.03 22.90
CA ASN A 293 -44.76 -43.94 24.36
C ASN A 293 -43.38 -43.74 25.02
N SER A 294 -42.28 -43.68 24.25
CA SER A 294 -40.93 -43.52 24.78
C SER A 294 -40.60 -42.06 25.08
N PRO A 295 -40.22 -41.70 26.32
CA PRO A 295 -39.72 -40.36 26.63
C PRO A 295 -38.33 -40.09 26.04
N GLU A 296 -37.60 -41.13 25.60
CA GLU A 296 -36.21 -41.01 25.15
C GLU A 296 -36.07 -40.55 23.69
N LEU A 297 -37.11 -40.67 22.86
CA LEU A 297 -37.08 -40.26 21.45
C LEU A 297 -37.12 -38.73 21.33
N CYS A 298 -35.96 -38.09 21.28
CA CYS A 298 -35.78 -36.65 21.18
C CYS A 298 -34.61 -36.26 20.26
N PRO A 299 -34.49 -34.98 19.86
CA PRO A 299 -33.26 -34.45 19.25
C PRO A 299 -31.99 -34.94 19.96
N GLY A 300 -30.95 -35.26 19.20
CA GLY A 300 -29.74 -35.90 19.75
C GLY A 300 -29.79 -37.43 19.83
N LYS A 301 -30.87 -38.06 19.34
CA LYS A 301 -31.03 -39.52 19.27
C LYS A 301 -31.20 -40.06 17.85
N ARG A 302 -30.65 -41.26 17.64
CA ARG A 302 -30.92 -42.14 16.50
C ARG A 302 -31.51 -43.45 16.98
N PHE A 303 -32.31 -44.11 16.17
CA PHE A 303 -32.92 -45.40 16.49
C PHE A 303 -33.07 -46.26 15.24
N THR A 304 -33.05 -47.57 15.41
CA THR A 304 -33.33 -48.53 14.33
C THR A 304 -34.79 -48.95 14.42
N LEU A 305 -35.61 -48.61 13.41
CA LEU A 305 -36.99 -49.07 13.34
C LEU A 305 -37.00 -50.57 13.02
N THR A 306 -37.78 -51.35 13.79
CA THR A 306 -37.96 -52.79 13.54
C THR A 306 -39.44 -53.18 13.52
N GLY A 307 -39.78 -54.25 12.80
CA GLY A 307 -41.14 -54.80 12.79
C GLY A 307 -42.18 -54.00 11.98
N HIS A 308 -41.76 -52.97 11.23
CA HIS A 308 -42.67 -52.26 10.33
C HIS A 308 -42.99 -53.11 9.07
N PRO A 309 -44.24 -53.15 8.57
CA PRO A 309 -44.61 -53.99 7.41
C PRO A 309 -43.87 -53.64 6.10
N SER A 310 -43.44 -52.38 5.96
CA SER A 310 -42.60 -51.93 4.85
C SER A 310 -41.12 -52.08 5.22
N GLU A 311 -40.45 -53.05 4.62
CA GLU A 311 -39.06 -53.41 4.93
C GLU A 311 -38.07 -52.26 4.69
N ALA A 312 -38.31 -51.43 3.67
CA ALA A 312 -37.47 -50.26 3.39
C ALA A 312 -37.44 -49.21 4.52
N LEU A 313 -38.43 -49.24 5.42
CA LEU A 313 -38.49 -48.34 6.58
C LEU A 313 -37.81 -48.93 7.82
N ASN A 314 -37.55 -50.24 7.85
CA ASN A 314 -36.82 -50.92 8.93
C ASN A 314 -35.31 -50.63 8.83
N ARG A 315 -34.93 -49.39 9.14
CA ARG A 315 -33.58 -48.83 9.03
C ARG A 315 -33.32 -47.86 10.18
N GLU A 316 -32.12 -47.29 10.22
CA GLU A 316 -31.78 -46.26 11.20
C GLU A 316 -32.35 -44.88 10.82
N TRP A 317 -32.91 -44.20 11.80
CA TRP A 317 -33.56 -42.90 11.71
C TRP A 317 -32.97 -41.97 12.78
N GLN A 318 -32.82 -40.69 12.44
CA GLN A 318 -32.38 -39.62 13.33
C GLN A 318 -33.58 -38.76 13.73
N VAL A 319 -33.81 -38.58 15.03
CA VAL A 319 -34.89 -37.72 15.53
C VAL A 319 -34.47 -36.26 15.39
N VAL A 320 -35.29 -35.44 14.72
CA VAL A 320 -35.02 -34.02 14.42
C VAL A 320 -35.90 -33.06 15.21
N SER A 321 -37.08 -33.50 15.64
CA SER A 321 -37.94 -32.75 16.56
C SER A 321 -38.84 -33.67 17.36
N CYS A 322 -39.26 -33.26 18.55
CA CYS A 322 -40.30 -33.94 19.30
C CYS A 322 -41.18 -32.98 20.12
N VAL A 323 -42.39 -33.45 20.40
CA VAL A 323 -43.35 -32.88 21.34
C VAL A 323 -43.72 -33.98 22.32
N LEU A 324 -43.18 -33.89 23.54
CA LEU A 324 -43.44 -34.83 24.62
C LEU A 324 -44.46 -34.21 25.58
N ALA A 325 -45.63 -34.82 25.71
CA ALA A 325 -46.70 -34.34 26.56
C ALA A 325 -47.04 -35.38 27.64
N GLY A 326 -47.29 -34.92 28.85
CA GLY A 326 -47.74 -35.78 29.95
C GLY A 326 -48.89 -35.13 30.72
N ASP A 327 -49.91 -35.92 31.06
CA ASP A 327 -51.05 -35.49 31.86
C ASP A 327 -51.11 -36.30 33.16
N GLN A 328 -51.24 -35.61 34.29
CA GLN A 328 -51.30 -36.18 35.64
C GLN A 328 -52.46 -35.55 36.42
N PRO A 329 -53.72 -35.82 36.03
CA PRO A 329 -54.88 -35.11 36.56
C PRO A 329 -55.04 -35.32 38.07
N GLN A 330 -54.66 -36.50 38.59
CA GLN A 330 -54.75 -36.84 40.01
C GLN A 330 -53.86 -36.02 40.95
N ALA A 331 -52.94 -35.22 40.41
CA ALA A 331 -52.17 -34.26 41.19
C ALA A 331 -53.03 -33.08 41.67
N LEU A 332 -54.14 -32.81 40.97
CA LEU A 332 -55.08 -31.74 41.31
C LEU A 332 -56.20 -32.28 42.21
N HIS A 333 -56.37 -31.69 43.39
CA HIS A 333 -57.50 -32.04 44.27
C HIS A 333 -58.85 -31.75 43.60
N GLY A 334 -59.73 -32.76 43.59
CA GLY A 334 -61.09 -32.65 43.03
C GLY A 334 -61.20 -32.95 41.52
N SER A 335 -60.11 -33.32 40.85
CA SER A 335 -60.15 -33.77 39.45
C SER A 335 -60.64 -35.23 39.34
N GLY A 336 -61.31 -35.55 38.23
CA GLY A 336 -61.65 -36.92 37.84
C GLY A 336 -61.07 -37.23 36.47
N GLY A 337 -60.07 -38.13 36.40
CA GLY A 337 -59.35 -38.46 35.16
C GLY A 337 -58.90 -39.93 35.11
N GLN A 338 -58.52 -40.39 33.91
CA GLN A 338 -58.19 -41.79 33.57
C GLN A 338 -56.71 -42.17 33.88
N GLY A 339 -56.12 -41.66 34.97
CA GLY A 339 -54.74 -41.92 35.37
C GLY A 339 -53.68 -41.07 34.63
N THR A 340 -52.40 -41.30 34.92
CA THR A 340 -51.28 -40.57 34.26
C THR A 340 -51.04 -41.09 32.84
N THR A 341 -50.90 -40.20 31.85
CA THR A 341 -50.56 -40.54 30.46
C THR A 341 -49.30 -39.82 29.99
N LEU A 342 -48.60 -40.41 29.01
CA LEU A 342 -47.42 -39.84 28.36
C LEU A 342 -47.47 -40.16 26.86
N ASP A 343 -47.33 -39.13 26.04
CA ASP A 343 -47.37 -39.21 24.59
C ASP A 343 -46.20 -38.45 23.98
N ASN A 344 -45.48 -39.08 23.05
CA ASN A 344 -44.37 -38.45 22.32
C ASN A 344 -44.65 -38.43 20.82
N HIS A 345 -44.78 -37.24 20.25
CA HIS A 345 -44.89 -37.02 18.82
C HIS A 345 -43.56 -36.51 18.30
N PHE A 346 -42.93 -37.21 17.36
CA PHE A 346 -41.61 -36.81 16.87
C PHE A 346 -41.50 -36.90 15.35
N GLU A 347 -40.58 -36.12 14.79
CA GLU A 347 -40.17 -36.20 13.40
C GLU A 347 -38.77 -36.76 13.31
N ALA A 348 -38.52 -37.61 12.32
CA ALA A 348 -37.23 -38.19 12.06
C ALA A 348 -36.86 -38.14 10.57
N ILE A 349 -35.56 -38.12 10.29
CA ILE A 349 -35.01 -38.29 8.94
C ILE A 349 -34.19 -39.59 8.85
N PRO A 350 -33.92 -40.14 7.66
CA PRO A 350 -32.99 -41.25 7.53
C PRO A 350 -31.62 -40.90 8.12
N ALA A 351 -31.00 -41.82 8.88
CA ALA A 351 -29.71 -41.58 9.52
C ALA A 351 -28.48 -41.80 8.60
N ASP A 352 -28.70 -42.01 7.30
CA ASP A 352 -27.63 -42.13 6.29
C ASP A 352 -27.10 -40.77 5.79
N ARG A 353 -27.64 -39.68 6.34
CA ARG A 353 -27.29 -38.30 6.02
C ARG A 353 -27.36 -37.44 7.26
N THR A 354 -26.67 -36.32 7.22
CA THR A 354 -26.65 -35.34 8.31
C THR A 354 -27.79 -34.34 8.13
N TRP A 355 -28.60 -34.14 9.17
CA TRP A 355 -29.55 -33.03 9.22
C TRP A 355 -28.77 -31.71 9.32
N ARG A 356 -29.14 -30.73 8.50
CA ARG A 356 -28.54 -29.40 8.51
C ARG A 356 -29.63 -28.35 8.62
N VAL A 357 -29.29 -27.24 9.26
CA VAL A 357 -30.14 -26.05 9.28
C VAL A 357 -30.25 -25.50 7.85
N PRO A 358 -31.45 -25.14 7.36
CA PRO A 358 -31.58 -24.41 6.10
C PRO A 358 -30.75 -23.11 6.13
N PRO A 359 -30.14 -22.70 5.00
CA PRO A 359 -29.35 -21.46 4.97
C PRO A 359 -30.11 -20.26 5.55
N GLN A 360 -29.50 -19.59 6.52
CA GLN A 360 -30.11 -18.47 7.25
C GLN A 360 -29.75 -17.12 6.61
N PRO A 361 -30.66 -16.12 6.64
CA PRO A 361 -30.35 -14.79 6.16
C PRO A 361 -29.27 -14.15 7.04
N LYS A 362 -28.31 -13.48 6.41
CA LYS A 362 -27.28 -12.68 7.08
C LYS A 362 -27.75 -11.23 7.24
N PRO A 363 -27.46 -10.55 8.37
CA PRO A 363 -27.68 -9.11 8.45
C PRO A 363 -26.94 -8.39 7.32
N SER A 364 -27.59 -7.36 6.81
CA SER A 364 -27.03 -6.52 5.74
C SER A 364 -26.83 -5.10 6.25
N VAL A 365 -25.78 -4.45 5.76
CA VAL A 365 -25.55 -3.03 5.99
C VAL A 365 -26.29 -2.23 4.93
N ASP A 366 -27.24 -1.39 5.35
CA ASP A 366 -28.10 -0.62 4.44
C ASP A 366 -27.36 0.39 3.56
N GLY A 367 -26.16 0.82 3.96
CA GLY A 367 -25.35 1.74 3.17
C GLY A 367 -24.02 2.10 3.82
N PRO A 368 -23.24 2.97 3.16
CA PRO A 368 -21.89 3.30 3.61
C PRO A 368 -21.87 3.99 4.97
N GLN A 369 -20.80 3.75 5.73
CA GLN A 369 -20.58 4.28 7.07
C GLN A 369 -19.23 4.98 7.17
N SER A 370 -19.10 5.99 8.01
CA SER A 370 -17.80 6.57 8.34
C SER A 370 -17.03 5.64 9.29
N ALA A 371 -15.71 5.63 9.15
CA ALA A 371 -14.78 4.97 10.06
C ALA A 371 -13.48 5.78 10.15
N ILE A 372 -12.71 5.56 11.21
CA ILE A 372 -11.42 6.23 11.42
C ILE A 372 -10.28 5.27 11.11
N VAL A 373 -9.33 5.68 10.29
CA VAL A 373 -8.13 4.88 9.97
C VAL A 373 -7.27 4.71 11.23
N THR A 374 -6.82 3.50 11.51
CA THR A 374 -5.99 3.17 12.68
C THR A 374 -4.66 2.56 12.29
N GLY A 375 -3.72 2.53 13.23
CA GLY A 375 -2.41 1.92 13.08
C GLY A 375 -1.63 1.93 14.41
N PRO A 376 -0.38 1.46 14.41
CA PRO A 376 0.47 1.45 15.58
C PRO A 376 0.69 2.84 16.17
N ALA A 377 0.96 2.89 17.48
CA ALA A 377 1.23 4.15 18.16
C ALA A 377 2.42 4.91 17.54
N GLY A 378 2.23 6.20 17.23
CA GLY A 378 3.25 7.05 16.63
C GLY A 378 3.41 6.90 15.11
N GLU A 379 2.65 6.02 14.47
CA GLU A 379 2.66 5.85 13.02
C GLU A 379 1.66 6.78 12.32
N GLU A 380 2.05 7.41 11.21
CA GLU A 380 1.14 8.26 10.42
C GLU A 380 0.51 7.49 9.25
N ILE A 381 1.19 6.48 8.72
CA ILE A 381 0.74 5.69 7.56
C ILE A 381 0.93 4.22 7.88
N PHE A 382 -0.16 3.46 7.94
CA PHE A 382 -0.14 2.02 8.20
C PHE A 382 -0.94 1.29 7.12
N CYS A 383 -0.22 0.68 6.17
CA CYS A 383 -0.82 -0.08 5.07
C CYS A 383 -0.01 -1.35 4.76
N ASP A 384 -0.64 -2.28 4.06
CA ASP A 384 0.01 -3.49 3.54
C ASP A 384 0.46 -3.34 2.07
N GLU A 385 0.98 -4.43 1.49
CA GLU A 385 1.45 -4.52 0.10
C GLU A 385 0.40 -4.19 -0.97
N HIS A 386 -0.88 -4.19 -0.60
CA HIS A 386 -2.01 -3.85 -1.47
C HIS A 386 -2.55 -2.43 -1.23
N GLY A 387 -1.89 -1.64 -0.37
CA GLY A 387 -2.35 -0.31 0.01
C GLY A 387 -3.65 -0.33 0.83
N ARG A 388 -3.97 -1.45 1.48
CA ARG A 388 -5.10 -1.59 2.39
C ARG A 388 -4.77 -0.94 3.72
N VAL A 389 -5.77 -0.42 4.42
CA VAL A 389 -5.62 0.17 5.76
C VAL A 389 -6.53 -0.55 6.76
N ARG A 390 -6.29 -0.34 8.05
CA ARG A 390 -7.21 -0.78 9.10
C ARG A 390 -8.03 0.40 9.61
N VAL A 391 -9.23 0.11 10.08
CA VAL A 391 -10.19 1.13 10.51
C VAL A 391 -10.84 0.75 11.82
N ARG A 392 -11.32 1.77 12.52
CA ARG A 392 -12.22 1.66 13.66
C ARG A 392 -13.60 2.15 13.26
N PHE A 393 -14.58 1.27 13.30
CA PHE A 393 -15.98 1.64 13.17
C PHE A 393 -16.49 2.32 14.44
N HIS A 394 -17.43 3.26 14.30
CA HIS A 394 -17.96 4.01 15.44
C HIS A 394 -18.77 3.16 16.42
N TRP A 395 -19.40 2.08 15.93
CA TRP A 395 -20.19 1.17 16.74
C TRP A 395 -19.35 0.08 17.43
N ASP A 396 -18.08 -0.11 17.04
CA ASP A 396 -17.23 -1.13 17.64
C ASP A 396 -16.67 -0.65 18.99
N ARG A 397 -17.35 -1.08 20.06
CA ARG A 397 -16.98 -0.78 21.44
C ARG A 397 -15.83 -1.63 21.97
N TYR A 398 -15.48 -2.72 21.29
CA TYR A 398 -14.40 -3.64 21.68
C TYR A 398 -13.09 -3.30 20.96
N CYS A 399 -13.15 -2.35 20.00
CA CYS A 399 -12.03 -1.90 19.23
C CYS A 399 -10.91 -1.30 20.12
N PRO A 400 -9.67 -1.81 20.04
CA PRO A 400 -8.53 -1.23 20.76
C PRO A 400 -8.12 0.15 20.21
N GLY A 401 -8.50 0.50 18.97
CA GLY A 401 -8.13 1.77 18.34
C GLY A 401 -6.68 1.84 17.85
N ASN A 402 -6.05 0.69 17.63
CA ASN A 402 -4.65 0.55 17.19
C ASN A 402 -4.57 -0.31 15.91
N GLU A 403 -3.41 -0.92 15.64
CA GLU A 403 -3.22 -1.85 14.54
C GLU A 403 -4.15 -3.06 14.57
N ASP A 404 -4.77 -3.45 15.69
CA ASP A 404 -5.66 -4.62 15.78
C ASP A 404 -7.15 -4.28 15.63
N SER A 405 -7.47 -3.06 15.17
CA SER A 405 -8.84 -2.55 15.13
C SER A 405 -9.78 -3.28 14.16
N SER A 406 -9.29 -3.72 13.00
CA SER A 406 -10.07 -4.41 11.98
C SER A 406 -9.19 -5.29 11.09
N CYS A 407 -9.80 -6.02 10.16
CA CYS A 407 -9.09 -6.61 9.03
C CYS A 407 -8.52 -5.52 8.11
N TRP A 408 -7.71 -5.94 7.14
CA TRP A 408 -7.19 -5.07 6.09
C TRP A 408 -8.28 -4.72 5.07
N VAL A 409 -8.68 -3.45 5.06
CA VAL A 409 -9.74 -2.92 4.20
C VAL A 409 -9.16 -2.28 2.94
N ARG A 410 -9.63 -2.70 1.77
CA ARG A 410 -9.21 -2.12 0.48
C ARG A 410 -9.68 -0.69 0.34
N VAL A 411 -8.85 0.15 -0.29
CA VAL A 411 -9.13 1.56 -0.54
C VAL A 411 -9.33 1.78 -2.04
N SER A 412 -10.52 2.24 -2.40
CA SER A 412 -10.83 2.70 -3.76
C SER A 412 -9.89 3.84 -4.16
N GLN A 413 -9.38 3.77 -5.39
CA GLN A 413 -8.51 4.78 -5.99
C GLN A 413 -9.24 5.48 -7.14
N ALA A 414 -8.88 6.73 -7.41
CA ALA A 414 -9.46 7.47 -8.54
C ALA A 414 -9.16 6.82 -9.90
N TRP A 415 -8.03 6.13 -10.02
CA TRP A 415 -7.63 5.38 -11.21
C TRP A 415 -6.65 4.27 -10.81
N ALA A 416 -6.93 3.01 -11.13
CA ALA A 416 -6.06 1.87 -10.80
C ALA A 416 -5.88 0.92 -11.99
N GLY A 417 -4.66 0.80 -12.48
CA GLY A 417 -4.25 -0.14 -13.53
C GLY A 417 -3.02 -0.94 -13.14
N ALA A 418 -2.63 -1.91 -13.98
CA ALA A 418 -1.46 -2.76 -13.73
C ALA A 418 -0.17 -1.94 -13.85
N GLY A 419 0.39 -1.51 -12.72
CA GLY A 419 1.62 -0.70 -12.66
C GLY A 419 1.44 0.79 -12.96
N PHE A 420 0.20 1.30 -13.02
CA PHE A 420 -0.08 2.71 -13.26
C PHE A 420 -1.38 3.16 -12.57
N GLY A 421 -1.54 4.46 -12.34
CA GLY A 421 -2.77 5.03 -11.77
C GLY A 421 -2.50 6.11 -10.72
N ASN A 422 -3.51 6.38 -9.90
CA ASN A 422 -3.44 7.24 -8.72
C ASN A 422 -3.32 6.36 -7.46
N LEU A 423 -2.43 6.75 -6.55
CA LEU A 423 -2.31 6.11 -5.26
C LEU A 423 -2.21 7.17 -4.17
N ALA A 424 -3.23 7.27 -3.34
CA ALA A 424 -3.18 8.01 -2.10
C ALA A 424 -3.57 7.08 -0.96
N ILE A 425 -2.71 6.85 0.01
CA ILE A 425 -3.05 5.99 1.17
C ILE A 425 -3.70 6.85 2.27
N PRO A 426 -4.87 6.47 2.81
CA PRO A 426 -5.42 7.13 3.99
C PRO A 426 -4.46 7.05 5.18
N ARG A 427 -4.31 8.15 5.92
CA ARG A 427 -3.43 8.22 7.09
C ARG A 427 -4.16 7.88 8.38
N VAL A 428 -3.43 7.40 9.38
CA VAL A 428 -3.95 7.15 10.72
C VAL A 428 -4.61 8.43 11.26
N GLY A 429 -5.82 8.28 11.80
CA GLY A 429 -6.65 9.38 12.30
C GLY A 429 -7.55 10.05 11.26
N GLN A 430 -7.41 9.74 9.97
CA GLN A 430 -8.31 10.27 8.94
C GLN A 430 -9.65 9.53 8.92
N GLU A 431 -10.71 10.27 8.62
CA GLU A 431 -12.05 9.71 8.39
C GLU A 431 -12.20 9.22 6.94
N VAL A 432 -12.73 8.01 6.80
CA VAL A 432 -13.00 7.34 5.53
C VAL A 432 -14.45 6.89 5.47
N ILE A 433 -14.98 6.75 4.26
CA ILE A 433 -16.30 6.18 4.01
C ILE A 433 -16.13 4.73 3.59
N VAL A 434 -16.64 3.82 4.40
CA VAL A 434 -16.60 2.37 4.23
C VAL A 434 -17.95 1.89 3.72
N ASP A 435 -17.96 1.27 2.55
CA ASP A 435 -19.07 0.50 2.03
C ASP A 435 -18.84 -1.00 2.28
N PHE A 436 -19.85 -1.82 2.03
CA PHE A 436 -19.82 -3.26 2.30
C PHE A 436 -20.25 -4.03 1.06
N LEU A 437 -19.39 -4.90 0.53
CA LEU A 437 -19.68 -5.62 -0.72
C LEU A 437 -20.92 -6.50 -0.53
N ASN A 438 -21.92 -6.31 -1.40
CA ASN A 438 -23.25 -6.94 -1.29
C ASN A 438 -23.96 -6.68 0.05
N GLY A 439 -23.61 -5.58 0.72
CA GLY A 439 -24.10 -5.26 2.06
C GLY A 439 -23.60 -6.22 3.15
N ASP A 440 -22.61 -7.08 2.88
CA ASP A 440 -22.12 -8.05 3.85
C ASP A 440 -21.18 -7.36 4.88
N PRO A 441 -21.53 -7.33 6.18
CA PRO A 441 -20.71 -6.71 7.23
C PRO A 441 -19.26 -7.23 7.30
N ASP A 442 -19.00 -8.45 6.81
CA ASP A 442 -17.68 -9.08 6.81
C ASP A 442 -16.81 -8.65 5.61
N GLN A 443 -17.36 -7.88 4.66
CA GLN A 443 -16.69 -7.48 3.42
C GLN A 443 -16.58 -5.95 3.27
N PRO A 444 -15.90 -5.24 4.19
CA PRO A 444 -15.73 -3.80 4.10
C PRO A 444 -14.82 -3.38 2.93
N ILE A 445 -15.12 -2.24 2.32
CA ILE A 445 -14.31 -1.57 1.31
C ILE A 445 -14.40 -0.04 1.47
N ILE A 446 -13.27 0.64 1.51
CA ILE A 446 -13.24 2.11 1.60
C ILE A 446 -13.51 2.69 0.21
N MET A 447 -14.56 3.49 0.09
CA MET A 447 -15.02 4.09 -1.18
C MET A 447 -14.81 5.61 -1.24
N GLY A 448 -14.52 6.26 -0.12
CA GLY A 448 -14.36 7.71 -0.08
C GLY A 448 -13.66 8.22 1.17
N ARG A 449 -13.53 9.55 1.24
CA ARG A 449 -12.91 10.29 2.36
C ARG A 449 -13.69 11.56 2.60
N THR A 450 -13.70 11.99 3.84
CA THR A 450 -14.39 13.19 4.29
C THR A 450 -13.45 14.04 5.15
N TYR A 451 -13.58 15.36 5.01
CA TYR A 451 -13.02 16.29 5.98
C TYR A 451 -14.01 16.46 7.14
N HIS A 452 -13.49 16.67 8.33
CA HIS A 452 -14.27 17.00 9.53
C HIS A 452 -13.62 18.17 10.28
N GLN A 453 -14.16 18.52 11.45
CA GLN A 453 -13.76 19.73 12.17
C GLN A 453 -12.26 19.81 12.50
N ASP A 454 -11.63 18.66 12.81
CA ASP A 454 -10.22 18.57 13.22
C ASP A 454 -9.30 18.19 12.05
N ASN A 455 -9.84 17.51 11.03
CA ASN A 455 -9.15 17.24 9.76
C ASN A 455 -9.82 18.10 8.67
N ARG A 456 -9.44 19.38 8.62
CA ARG A 456 -10.03 20.34 7.68
C ARG A 456 -9.42 20.25 6.28
N SER A 457 -10.19 20.68 5.28
CA SER A 457 -9.69 20.84 3.92
C SER A 457 -8.51 21.82 3.85
N PRO A 458 -7.60 21.67 2.87
CA PRO A 458 -6.62 22.70 2.55
C PRO A 458 -7.28 24.07 2.29
N GLY A 459 -6.59 25.14 2.67
CA GLY A 459 -7.10 26.51 2.50
C GLY A 459 -8.01 26.98 3.64
N SER A 460 -8.87 27.94 3.34
CA SER A 460 -9.70 28.64 4.33
C SER A 460 -11.15 28.75 3.85
N LEU A 461 -11.78 27.61 3.55
CA LEU A 461 -13.18 27.57 3.13
C LEU A 461 -14.10 28.25 4.16
N PRO A 462 -15.10 29.04 3.71
CA PRO A 462 -15.52 29.23 2.31
C PRO A 462 -14.72 30.29 1.52
N GLY A 463 -13.69 30.90 2.09
CA GLY A 463 -12.88 31.95 1.43
C GLY A 463 -12.15 31.46 0.17
N THR A 464 -11.69 30.21 0.16
CA THR A 464 -10.97 29.58 -0.97
C THR A 464 -11.88 28.75 -1.87
N LYS A 465 -13.18 29.10 -1.99
CA LYS A 465 -14.18 28.32 -2.73
C LYS A 465 -13.92 28.17 -4.23
N THR A 466 -13.09 29.03 -4.82
CA THR A 466 -12.68 29.01 -6.23
C THR A 466 -11.38 28.23 -6.45
N GLN A 467 -10.83 27.60 -5.40
CA GLN A 467 -9.59 26.86 -5.48
C GLN A 467 -9.84 25.35 -5.55
N MET A 468 -9.16 24.69 -6.48
CA MET A 468 -8.96 23.25 -6.49
C MET A 468 -7.53 22.94 -6.04
N THR A 469 -7.35 22.01 -5.10
CA THR A 469 -6.03 21.74 -4.51
C THR A 469 -5.78 20.24 -4.35
N ILE A 470 -4.61 19.81 -4.82
CA ILE A 470 -3.99 18.52 -4.46
C ILE A 470 -2.76 18.85 -3.61
N ARG A 471 -2.88 18.65 -2.29
CA ARG A 471 -1.82 18.95 -1.33
C ARG A 471 -1.44 17.68 -0.56
N SER A 472 -0.15 17.36 -0.52
CA SER A 472 0.41 16.28 0.30
C SER A 472 0.81 16.79 1.70
N LYS A 473 1.33 15.90 2.55
CA LYS A 473 1.98 16.26 3.82
C LYS A 473 3.28 15.49 3.91
N THR A 474 4.38 16.13 4.27
CA THR A 474 5.65 15.44 4.58
C THR A 474 5.38 14.39 5.66
N TYR A 475 5.82 13.16 5.42
CA TYR A 475 5.67 12.07 6.37
C TYR A 475 6.41 12.40 7.67
N LYS A 476 5.72 12.34 8.82
CA LYS A 476 6.26 12.71 10.13
C LYS A 476 6.89 14.12 10.17
N GLY A 477 6.35 15.05 9.37
CA GLY A 477 6.81 16.44 9.27
C GLY A 477 5.68 17.42 8.93
N SER A 478 6.01 18.70 8.83
CA SER A 478 5.05 19.79 8.59
C SER A 478 5.03 20.34 7.16
N GLY A 479 5.97 19.93 6.30
CA GLY A 479 6.05 20.36 4.89
C GLY A 479 4.96 19.76 3.98
N PHE A 480 4.92 20.19 2.72
CA PHE A 480 3.95 19.69 1.74
C PHE A 480 4.40 19.92 0.29
N ASN A 481 3.94 19.05 -0.63
CA ASN A 481 3.91 19.34 -2.06
C ASN A 481 2.48 19.76 -2.45
N GLU A 482 2.35 20.69 -3.38
CA GLU A 482 1.03 21.19 -3.80
C GLU A 482 0.95 21.43 -5.31
N LEU A 483 -0.17 21.00 -5.90
CA LEU A 483 -0.69 21.50 -7.16
C LEU A 483 -2.04 22.18 -6.88
N ARG A 484 -2.14 23.47 -7.14
CA ARG A 484 -3.35 24.26 -6.91
C ARG A 484 -3.74 25.04 -8.16
N PHE A 485 -5.04 25.03 -8.45
CA PHE A 485 -5.68 25.86 -9.47
C PHE A 485 -6.59 26.88 -8.78
N GLU A 486 -6.43 28.16 -9.10
CA GLU A 486 -7.32 29.25 -8.73
C GLU A 486 -8.13 29.65 -9.95
N ASP A 487 -9.47 29.62 -9.82
CA ASP A 487 -10.42 29.92 -10.89
C ASP A 487 -11.18 31.25 -10.65
N ALA A 488 -10.71 32.08 -9.72
CA ALA A 488 -11.23 33.43 -9.56
C ALA A 488 -10.97 34.26 -10.83
N THR A 489 -12.05 34.84 -11.39
CA THR A 489 -11.99 35.62 -12.63
C THR A 489 -10.98 36.75 -12.55
N ASP A 490 -10.14 36.87 -13.59
CA ASP A 490 -9.04 37.84 -13.71
C ASP A 490 -7.93 37.67 -12.64
N GLN A 491 -7.93 36.56 -11.90
CA GLN A 491 -6.93 36.18 -10.89
C GLN A 491 -6.55 34.70 -11.01
N GLU A 492 -6.77 34.09 -12.17
CA GLU A 492 -6.52 32.67 -12.39
C GLU A 492 -5.03 32.34 -12.20
N GLN A 493 -4.75 31.24 -11.49
CA GLN A 493 -3.39 30.84 -11.16
C GLN A 493 -3.23 29.33 -11.14
N VAL A 494 -2.14 28.83 -11.73
CA VAL A 494 -1.61 27.50 -11.43
C VAL A 494 -0.40 27.67 -10.51
N TYR A 495 -0.48 27.06 -9.33
CA TYR A 495 0.60 27.04 -8.34
C TYR A 495 1.14 25.63 -8.18
N ILE A 496 2.45 25.47 -8.39
CA ILE A 496 3.19 24.23 -8.19
C ILE A 496 4.23 24.48 -7.11
N HIS A 497 4.19 23.68 -6.04
CA HIS A 497 5.14 23.74 -4.94
C HIS A 497 5.77 22.36 -4.71
N ALA A 498 7.09 22.31 -4.80
CA ALA A 498 7.89 21.17 -4.38
C ALA A 498 8.60 21.52 -3.06
N GLN A 499 8.41 20.68 -2.04
CA GLN A 499 8.99 20.89 -0.71
C GLN A 499 10.51 20.76 -0.70
N LYS A 500 11.08 20.00 -1.66
CA LYS A 500 12.51 19.73 -1.76
C LYS A 500 12.96 19.75 -3.22
N ASP A 501 13.00 18.60 -3.88
CA ASP A 501 13.48 18.48 -5.25
C ASP A 501 12.30 18.50 -6.23
N MET A 502 12.49 19.11 -7.41
CA MET A 502 11.54 19.10 -8.53
C MET A 502 12.26 18.65 -9.79
N ASP A 503 12.05 17.39 -10.17
CA ASP A 503 12.59 16.84 -11.41
C ASP A 503 11.54 16.90 -12.52
N THR A 504 11.98 17.21 -13.74
CA THR A 504 11.12 17.25 -14.93
C THR A 504 11.85 16.61 -16.09
N GLU A 505 11.39 15.43 -16.50
CA GLU A 505 11.93 14.68 -17.63
C GLU A 505 10.96 14.73 -18.81
N VAL A 506 11.47 15.13 -19.99
CA VAL A 506 10.68 15.20 -21.23
C VAL A 506 11.43 14.44 -22.32
N LEU A 507 10.85 13.33 -22.77
CA LEU A 507 11.52 12.41 -23.70
C LEU A 507 11.57 12.90 -25.16
N ASN A 508 10.82 13.94 -25.50
CA ASN A 508 10.81 14.55 -26.82
C ASN A 508 10.86 16.08 -26.70
N ASP A 509 9.75 16.78 -26.94
CA ASP A 509 9.73 18.23 -27.02
C ASP A 509 9.11 18.88 -25.78
N ARG A 510 9.83 19.83 -25.16
CA ARG A 510 9.28 20.76 -24.18
C ARG A 510 9.09 22.14 -24.83
N SER A 511 7.87 22.65 -24.85
CA SER A 511 7.57 24.02 -25.29
C SER A 511 7.07 24.88 -24.13
N THR A 512 7.51 26.14 -24.07
CA THR A 512 7.04 27.12 -23.09
C THR A 512 6.70 28.41 -23.83
N LYS A 513 5.47 28.91 -23.64
CA LYS A 513 5.01 30.16 -24.24
C LYS A 513 4.37 31.05 -23.18
N VAL A 514 5.05 32.14 -22.83
CA VAL A 514 4.57 33.16 -21.89
C VAL A 514 4.17 34.39 -22.69
N ARG A 515 2.95 34.90 -22.47
CA ARG A 515 2.38 36.02 -23.24
C ARG A 515 2.70 37.40 -22.67
N HIS A 516 3.06 37.45 -21.39
CA HIS A 516 3.49 38.66 -20.69
C HIS A 516 4.92 38.43 -20.20
N ASP A 517 5.14 38.34 -18.90
CA ASP A 517 6.50 38.25 -18.32
C ASP A 517 6.80 36.84 -17.80
N HIS A 518 8.07 36.42 -17.96
CA HIS A 518 8.64 35.26 -17.30
C HIS A 518 9.76 35.71 -16.36
N THR A 519 9.66 35.32 -15.10
CA THR A 519 10.68 35.59 -14.07
C THR A 519 11.15 34.27 -13.47
N GLU A 520 12.46 34.06 -13.48
CA GLU A 520 13.12 32.90 -12.87
C GLU A 520 14.18 33.40 -11.89
N SER A 521 14.20 32.83 -10.68
CA SER A 521 15.15 33.20 -9.62
C SER A 521 15.79 31.94 -9.06
N ILE A 522 17.11 31.83 -9.19
CA ILE A 522 17.90 30.70 -8.71
C ILE A 522 18.74 31.16 -7.52
N GLY A 523 18.55 30.56 -6.35
CA GLY A 523 19.24 30.95 -5.11
C GLY A 523 20.69 30.49 -5.02
N ASN A 524 21.11 29.55 -5.88
CA ASN A 524 22.47 29.04 -5.95
C ASN A 524 22.91 28.93 -7.42
N ASN A 525 23.09 27.72 -7.95
CA ASN A 525 23.66 27.51 -9.29
C ASN A 525 22.60 27.13 -10.33
N GLN A 526 22.70 27.73 -11.52
CA GLN A 526 22.00 27.27 -12.73
C GLN A 526 23.01 26.68 -13.71
N ARG A 527 22.80 25.44 -14.16
CA ARG A 527 23.62 24.77 -15.18
C ARG A 527 22.75 24.43 -16.38
N ILE A 528 23.18 24.84 -17.57
CA ILE A 528 22.50 24.53 -18.84
C ILE A 528 23.52 23.80 -19.73
N THR A 529 23.19 22.57 -20.12
CA THR A 529 23.99 21.77 -21.05
C THR A 529 23.21 21.58 -22.34
N VAL A 530 23.81 21.92 -23.48
CA VAL A 530 23.20 21.77 -24.81
C VAL A 530 24.14 20.99 -25.72
N THR A 531 23.70 19.82 -26.19
CA THR A 531 24.56 18.89 -26.93
C THR A 531 24.75 19.26 -28.40
N THR A 532 23.69 19.75 -29.07
CA THR A 532 23.73 19.99 -30.52
C THR A 532 23.81 21.48 -30.86
N GLY A 533 22.87 22.28 -30.36
CA GLY A 533 22.84 23.70 -30.69
C GLY A 533 21.87 24.50 -29.83
N GLN A 534 22.30 25.69 -29.44
CA GLN A 534 21.50 26.67 -28.73
C GLN A 534 21.35 27.90 -29.61
N THR A 535 20.12 28.39 -29.80
CA THR A 535 19.86 29.69 -30.43
C THR A 535 19.09 30.57 -29.45
N VAL A 536 19.64 31.75 -29.15
CA VAL A 536 18.96 32.76 -28.34
C VAL A 536 18.65 33.94 -29.25
N SER A 537 17.38 34.30 -29.35
CA SER A 537 16.91 35.47 -30.12
C SER A 537 16.17 36.42 -29.18
N VAL A 538 16.66 37.66 -29.07
CA VAL A 538 16.07 38.71 -28.23
C VAL A 538 15.49 39.79 -29.14
N GLY A 539 14.17 39.75 -29.34
CA GLY A 539 13.46 40.67 -30.25
C GLY A 539 13.66 40.39 -31.75
N THR A 540 12.72 40.85 -32.58
CA THR A 540 12.78 40.69 -34.06
C THR A 540 12.50 41.99 -34.83
N LYS A 541 12.12 43.08 -34.15
CA LYS A 541 11.85 44.41 -34.72
C LYS A 541 12.34 45.50 -33.77
N LYS A 542 12.72 46.67 -34.29
CA LYS A 542 13.22 47.82 -33.50
C LYS A 542 12.14 48.57 -32.71
N GLU A 543 10.90 48.12 -32.73
CA GLU A 543 9.79 48.77 -32.00
C GLU A 543 9.78 48.28 -30.56
N GLY A 544 10.29 49.08 -29.62
CA GLY A 544 10.02 48.89 -28.18
C GLY A 544 11.14 48.32 -27.32
N GLY A 545 12.39 48.78 -27.47
CA GLY A 545 13.38 48.67 -26.38
C GLY A 545 13.74 47.24 -25.97
N HIS A 546 14.10 46.39 -26.92
CA HIS A 546 14.63 45.06 -26.63
C HIS A 546 16.13 45.15 -26.35
N ASP A 547 16.52 44.99 -25.10
CA ASP A 547 17.90 44.90 -24.65
C ASP A 547 18.22 43.51 -24.09
N GLN A 548 19.47 43.08 -24.27
CA GLN A 548 20.03 41.96 -23.53
C GLN A 548 21.14 42.52 -22.65
N THR A 549 20.90 42.56 -21.34
CA THR A 549 21.89 43.01 -20.36
C THR A 549 22.45 41.80 -19.61
N ILE A 550 23.77 41.63 -19.63
CA ILE A 550 24.47 40.59 -18.87
C ILE A 550 25.38 41.30 -17.86
N THR A 551 25.12 41.11 -16.57
CA THR A 551 25.97 41.62 -15.48
C THR A 551 26.67 40.43 -14.82
N VAL A 552 27.99 40.49 -14.70
CA VAL A 552 28.81 39.45 -14.06
C VAL A 552 29.64 40.11 -12.96
N ALA A 553 29.50 39.62 -11.72
CA ALA A 553 30.10 40.27 -10.55
C ALA A 553 31.59 39.96 -10.37
N ASN A 554 32.02 38.76 -10.78
CA ASN A 554 33.41 38.32 -10.67
C ASN A 554 34.01 38.12 -12.07
N ASN A 555 34.05 36.88 -12.56
CA ASN A 555 34.70 36.57 -13.83
C ASN A 555 33.71 36.05 -14.88
N ARG A 556 33.91 36.46 -16.13
CA ARG A 556 33.28 35.86 -17.31
C ARG A 556 34.37 35.27 -18.20
N SER A 557 34.39 33.95 -18.35
CA SER A 557 35.25 33.25 -19.31
C SER A 557 34.42 32.75 -20.50
N ILE A 558 34.96 32.86 -21.71
CA ILE A 558 34.34 32.35 -22.95
C ILE A 558 35.41 31.61 -23.74
N THR A 559 35.24 30.29 -23.90
CA THR A 559 36.09 29.48 -24.78
C THR A 559 35.30 29.13 -26.04
N VAL A 560 35.85 29.44 -27.20
CA VAL A 560 35.26 29.09 -28.51
C VAL A 560 36.26 28.21 -29.24
N ARG A 561 35.91 26.95 -29.48
CA ARG A 561 36.82 25.96 -30.09
C ARG A 561 37.01 26.13 -31.59
N ASN A 562 35.99 26.63 -32.29
CA ASN A 562 36.04 26.85 -33.73
C ASN A 562 35.98 28.36 -34.02
N ASP A 563 34.93 28.86 -34.65
CA ASP A 563 34.84 30.27 -35.02
C ASP A 563 33.95 31.08 -34.07
N GLN A 564 34.42 32.26 -33.67
CA GLN A 564 33.59 33.32 -33.11
C GLN A 564 33.40 34.44 -34.14
N THR A 565 32.18 34.62 -34.64
CA THR A 565 31.83 35.75 -35.52
C THR A 565 30.98 36.77 -34.76
N LEU A 566 31.48 38.01 -34.63
CA LEU A 566 30.73 39.14 -34.08
C LEU A 566 30.41 40.15 -35.20
N LYS A 567 29.12 40.36 -35.47
CA LYS A 567 28.63 41.38 -36.41
C LYS A 567 27.83 42.45 -35.67
N VAL A 568 28.37 43.66 -35.61
CA VAL A 568 27.70 44.84 -35.02
C VAL A 568 27.30 45.80 -36.13
N THR A 569 26.02 46.16 -36.22
CA THR A 569 25.47 46.98 -37.33
C THR A 569 25.45 48.48 -37.04
N ASN A 570 25.50 48.86 -35.76
CA ASN A 570 25.64 50.24 -35.33
C ASN A 570 27.01 50.42 -34.66
N ASP A 571 27.05 50.67 -33.35
CA ASP A 571 28.28 50.96 -32.63
C ASP A 571 28.69 49.80 -31.70
N ARG A 572 29.99 49.54 -31.60
CA ARG A 572 30.60 48.75 -30.52
C ARG A 572 31.45 49.68 -29.67
N MET A 573 31.12 49.78 -28.38
CA MET A 573 31.92 50.50 -27.39
C MET A 573 32.48 49.49 -26.36
N ALA A 574 33.77 49.59 -26.03
CA ALA A 574 34.41 48.81 -24.99
C ALA A 574 35.16 49.75 -24.04
N GLY A 575 34.91 49.63 -22.74
CA GLY A 575 35.60 50.36 -21.68
C GLY A 575 36.37 49.39 -20.79
N ILE A 576 37.70 49.41 -20.88
CA ILE A 576 38.60 48.57 -20.08
C ILE A 576 39.32 49.48 -19.08
N SER A 577 39.25 49.14 -17.78
CA SER A 577 39.80 49.99 -16.71
C SER A 577 41.24 49.66 -16.34
N HIS A 578 41.67 48.41 -16.53
CA HIS A 578 43.03 47.94 -16.24
C HIS A 578 43.73 47.59 -17.56
N ASP A 579 43.72 46.30 -17.93
CA ASP A 579 44.50 45.79 -19.07
C ASP A 579 43.61 45.13 -20.13
N ASP A 580 43.97 45.31 -21.41
CA ASP A 580 43.40 44.60 -22.56
C ASP A 580 44.54 43.88 -23.31
N GLY A 581 44.53 42.55 -23.27
CA GLY A 581 45.53 41.69 -23.90
C GLY A 581 44.98 41.01 -25.14
N LEU A 582 45.69 41.13 -26.27
CA LEU A 582 45.32 40.45 -27.52
C LEU A 582 46.51 39.66 -28.07
N TYR A 583 46.35 38.34 -28.12
CA TYR A 583 47.27 37.42 -28.79
C TYR A 583 46.62 36.87 -30.06
N VAL A 584 47.35 36.91 -31.19
CA VAL A 584 46.89 36.36 -32.48
C VAL A 584 48.04 35.55 -33.09
N LYS A 585 47.85 34.23 -33.21
CA LYS A 585 48.90 33.29 -33.69
C LYS A 585 49.24 33.45 -35.17
N ASN A 586 48.21 33.65 -36.00
CA ASN A 586 48.34 33.80 -37.45
C ASN A 586 48.21 35.29 -37.83
N ASP A 587 47.23 35.63 -38.67
CA ASP A 587 47.05 36.98 -39.19
C ASP A 587 46.06 37.80 -38.35
N ARG A 588 46.47 39.00 -37.91
CA ARG A 588 45.53 40.07 -37.54
C ARG A 588 45.37 41.03 -38.71
N ARG A 589 44.18 41.09 -39.32
CA ARG A 589 43.84 42.07 -40.36
C ARG A 589 42.91 43.13 -39.80
N VAL A 590 43.27 44.40 -39.98
CA VAL A 590 42.47 45.54 -39.55
C VAL A 590 42.24 46.45 -40.75
N THR A 591 40.99 46.79 -41.02
CA THR A 591 40.61 47.77 -42.04
C THR A 591 39.72 48.81 -41.39
N VAL A 592 40.12 50.08 -41.47
CA VAL A 592 39.34 51.21 -40.96
C VAL A 592 38.96 52.07 -42.16
N GLY A 593 37.67 52.14 -42.49
CA GLY A 593 37.19 52.96 -43.61
C GLY A 593 37.15 54.46 -43.30
N GLY A 594 37.11 54.82 -42.02
CA GLY A 594 37.13 56.20 -41.53
C GLY A 594 38.46 56.58 -40.87
N LYS A 595 38.38 57.36 -39.80
CA LYS A 595 39.53 57.81 -39.03
C LYS A 595 39.94 56.76 -37.99
N GLN A 596 41.22 56.45 -37.90
CA GLN A 596 41.81 55.71 -36.78
C GLN A 596 42.65 56.67 -35.94
N GLU A 597 42.30 56.83 -34.67
CA GLU A 597 43.05 57.64 -33.71
C GLU A 597 43.68 56.75 -32.65
N HIS A 598 44.93 57.05 -32.30
CA HIS A 598 45.63 56.37 -31.22
C HIS A 598 46.33 57.44 -30.39
N THR A 599 46.02 57.49 -29.09
CA THR A 599 46.77 58.28 -28.11
C THR A 599 47.40 57.31 -27.13
N THR A 600 48.71 57.38 -26.96
CA THR A 600 49.45 56.60 -25.97
C THR A 600 50.11 57.58 -25.02
N THR A 601 49.80 57.50 -23.73
CA THR A 601 50.36 58.38 -22.69
C THR A 601 51.70 57.87 -22.16
N GLY A 602 51.88 56.55 -22.12
CA GLY A 602 53.15 55.87 -21.87
C GLY A 602 53.91 55.55 -23.16
N ASP A 603 54.67 54.47 -23.14
CA ASP A 603 55.48 54.04 -24.29
C ASP A 603 54.63 53.37 -25.38
N HIS A 604 54.86 53.77 -26.64
CA HIS A 604 54.38 53.04 -27.81
C HIS A 604 55.53 52.24 -28.42
N ILE A 605 55.55 50.93 -28.18
CA ILE A 605 56.64 50.04 -28.61
C ILE A 605 56.12 49.12 -29.72
N SER A 606 56.81 49.11 -30.87
CA SER A 606 56.50 48.23 -32.00
C SER A 606 57.75 47.49 -32.46
N LEU A 607 57.69 46.16 -32.44
CA LEU A 607 58.73 45.29 -32.98
C LEU A 607 58.16 44.48 -34.15
N VAL A 608 58.72 44.67 -35.33
CA VAL A 608 58.38 43.90 -36.53
C VAL A 608 59.61 43.07 -36.91
N LYS A 609 59.53 41.75 -36.77
CA LYS A 609 60.60 40.83 -37.17
C LYS A 609 60.69 40.65 -38.70
N GLY A 610 59.55 40.77 -39.37
CA GLY A 610 59.44 40.78 -40.84
C GLY A 610 59.50 42.19 -41.42
N THR A 611 58.84 42.39 -42.56
CA THR A 611 58.78 43.69 -43.23
C THR A 611 57.79 44.63 -42.53
N HIS A 612 58.25 45.82 -42.14
CA HIS A 612 57.38 46.94 -41.82
C HIS A 612 57.22 47.83 -43.06
N SER A 613 56.08 47.71 -43.76
CA SER A 613 55.74 48.55 -44.91
C SER A 613 54.80 49.68 -44.49
N LEU A 614 55.15 50.91 -44.86
CA LEU A 614 54.34 52.10 -44.62
C LEU A 614 54.24 52.90 -45.90
N GLU A 615 53.02 52.99 -46.44
CA GLU A 615 52.68 53.90 -47.53
C GLU A 615 51.77 55.01 -46.98
N VAL A 616 52.15 56.26 -47.17
CA VAL A 616 51.34 57.42 -46.80
C VAL A 616 51.08 58.23 -48.07
N LYS A 617 49.82 58.28 -48.50
CA LYS A 617 49.42 59.02 -49.72
C LYS A 617 49.35 60.53 -49.50
N GLY A 618 49.22 60.96 -48.24
CA GLY A 618 49.29 62.35 -47.82
C GLY A 618 50.61 62.65 -47.11
N ASP A 619 50.58 63.56 -46.13
CA ASP A 619 51.76 63.93 -45.38
C ASP A 619 52.07 62.94 -44.26
N LEU A 620 53.33 62.51 -44.17
CA LEU A 620 53.88 61.86 -42.99
C LEU A 620 54.68 62.88 -42.17
N ALA A 621 54.13 63.31 -41.04
CA ALA A 621 54.83 64.19 -40.10
C ALA A 621 55.34 63.38 -38.89
N ARG A 622 56.65 63.42 -38.63
CA ARG A 622 57.27 62.85 -37.42
C ARG A 622 57.95 63.96 -36.63
N LYS A 623 57.33 64.36 -35.51
CA LYS A 623 57.92 65.31 -34.57
C LYS A 623 58.45 64.54 -33.37
N VAL A 624 59.74 64.69 -33.08
CA VAL A 624 60.42 64.01 -31.97
C VAL A 624 61.07 65.08 -31.09
N SER A 625 60.66 65.17 -29.82
CA SER A 625 61.25 66.12 -28.86
C SER A 625 62.59 65.63 -28.31
N GLY A 626 62.76 64.30 -28.22
CA GLY A 626 64.03 63.66 -27.88
C GLY A 626 64.91 63.45 -29.11
N ALA A 627 65.50 62.27 -29.26
CA ALA A 627 66.34 61.94 -30.40
C ALA A 627 65.63 61.00 -31.39
N LEU A 628 65.82 61.25 -32.69
CA LEU A 628 65.40 60.36 -33.77
C LEU A 628 66.61 59.54 -34.24
N GLY A 629 66.59 58.23 -33.99
CA GLY A 629 67.61 57.30 -34.48
C GLY A 629 67.12 56.50 -35.67
N ILE A 630 67.93 56.40 -36.73
CA ILE A 630 67.72 55.47 -37.84
C ILE A 630 69.02 54.69 -38.00
N LYS A 631 68.97 53.38 -37.73
CA LYS A 631 70.06 52.44 -37.95
C LYS A 631 69.56 51.36 -38.90
N VAL A 632 70.26 51.16 -40.01
CA VAL A 632 69.97 50.14 -41.02
C VAL A 632 71.28 49.42 -41.31
N GLU A 633 71.24 48.09 -41.44
CA GLU A 633 72.43 47.29 -41.81
C GLU A 633 72.73 47.37 -43.31
N GLY A 634 71.67 47.48 -44.13
CA GLY A 634 71.75 47.78 -45.56
C GLY A 634 71.60 49.28 -45.85
N ASP A 635 71.04 49.58 -47.03
CA ASP A 635 70.97 50.95 -47.54
C ASP A 635 69.91 51.81 -46.84
N ILE A 636 70.28 53.07 -46.60
CA ILE A 636 69.31 54.15 -46.34
C ILE A 636 69.17 54.93 -47.64
N VAL A 637 68.04 54.76 -48.32
CA VAL A 637 67.69 55.53 -49.52
C VAL A 637 66.68 56.60 -49.14
N LEU A 638 67.08 57.87 -49.29
CA LEU A 638 66.17 59.01 -49.22
C LEU A 638 66.03 59.57 -50.62
N GLU A 639 64.83 59.52 -51.16
CA GLU A 639 64.51 60.04 -52.48
C GLU A 639 63.43 61.12 -52.34
N SER A 640 63.62 62.24 -53.02
CA SER A 640 62.63 63.31 -53.11
C SER A 640 62.66 63.83 -54.53
N SER A 641 61.49 63.96 -55.15
CA SER A 641 61.36 64.58 -56.47
C SER A 641 61.64 66.09 -56.47
N SER A 642 61.72 66.71 -55.29
CA SER A 642 61.93 68.15 -55.13
C SER A 642 63.22 68.46 -54.38
N ARG A 643 63.28 68.13 -53.10
CA ARG A 643 64.37 68.50 -52.20
C ARG A 643 64.47 67.57 -51.00
N ILE A 644 65.69 67.23 -50.63
CA ILE A 644 66.03 66.66 -49.31
C ILE A 644 66.79 67.75 -48.55
N SER A 645 66.32 68.12 -47.35
CA SER A 645 66.98 69.12 -46.52
C SER A 645 67.27 68.54 -45.14
N LEU A 646 68.55 68.57 -44.77
CA LEU A 646 69.03 68.19 -43.44
C LEU A 646 69.53 69.47 -42.78
N LYS A 647 68.90 69.89 -41.68
CA LYS A 647 69.23 71.14 -40.99
C LYS A 647 69.53 70.87 -39.53
N ALA A 648 70.63 71.45 -39.04
CA ALA A 648 71.03 71.41 -37.64
C ALA A 648 71.45 72.83 -37.20
N GLY A 649 70.61 73.50 -36.40
CA GLY A 649 70.83 74.91 -36.03
C GLY A 649 70.88 75.82 -37.28
N GLY A 650 71.98 76.57 -37.43
CA GLY A 650 72.24 77.42 -38.59
C GLY A 650 72.87 76.70 -39.80
N SER A 651 73.29 75.43 -39.66
CA SER A 651 73.92 74.65 -40.71
C SER A 651 72.91 73.78 -41.46
N PHE A 652 73.12 73.57 -42.76
CA PHE A 652 72.28 72.66 -43.53
C PHE A 652 73.00 72.00 -44.72
N ILE A 653 72.41 70.89 -45.16
CA ILE A 653 72.63 70.26 -46.46
C ILE A 653 71.29 70.27 -47.18
N SER A 654 71.28 70.73 -48.42
CA SER A 654 70.11 70.76 -49.28
C SER A 654 70.44 70.09 -50.60
N ILE A 655 69.82 68.96 -50.88
CA ILE A 655 69.94 68.21 -52.14
C ILE A 655 68.70 68.52 -52.97
N HIS A 656 68.88 69.01 -54.19
CA HIS A 656 67.79 69.34 -55.10
C HIS A 656 68.21 69.02 -56.54
N ALA A 657 67.28 69.15 -57.50
CA ALA A 657 67.50 68.75 -58.90
C ALA A 657 68.70 69.44 -59.60
N GLY A 658 69.20 70.56 -59.05
CA GLY A 658 70.31 71.34 -59.60
C GLY A 658 71.67 71.09 -58.97
N GLY A 659 71.76 70.35 -57.85
CA GLY A 659 73.01 70.13 -57.13
C GLY A 659 72.86 69.84 -55.64
N VAL A 660 73.99 69.89 -54.92
CA VAL A 660 74.08 69.74 -53.46
C VAL A 660 74.63 71.04 -52.87
N ASP A 661 73.79 71.75 -52.12
CA ASP A 661 74.19 72.93 -51.36
C ASP A 661 74.59 72.53 -49.95
N ILE A 662 75.78 72.94 -49.52
CA ILE A 662 76.30 72.72 -48.16
C ILE A 662 76.66 74.08 -47.56
N MET A 663 76.01 74.46 -46.47
CA MET A 663 76.26 75.73 -45.78
C MET A 663 76.42 75.50 -44.28
N GLY A 664 77.52 76.01 -43.73
CA GLY A 664 77.79 76.02 -42.30
C GLY A 664 79.05 76.85 -41.97
N PRO A 665 79.26 77.23 -40.70
CA PRO A 665 80.42 78.02 -40.28
C PRO A 665 81.77 77.34 -40.57
N LYS A 666 81.77 76.00 -40.65
CA LYS A 666 82.94 75.17 -40.94
C LYS A 666 82.50 73.89 -41.65
N ILE A 667 83.16 73.55 -42.77
CA ILE A 667 82.97 72.30 -43.50
C ILE A 667 84.29 71.52 -43.43
N ASN A 668 84.20 70.30 -42.90
CA ASN A 668 85.33 69.41 -42.69
C ASN A 668 85.27 68.30 -43.74
N LEU A 669 86.18 68.34 -44.72
CA LEU A 669 86.31 67.31 -45.76
C LEU A 669 87.53 66.44 -45.43
N ASN A 670 87.34 65.12 -45.35
CA ASN A 670 88.37 64.12 -45.04
C ASN A 670 89.14 64.32 -43.70
N SER A 671 88.64 65.16 -42.79
CA SER A 671 89.12 65.26 -41.39
C SER A 671 88.01 65.76 -40.45
N GLY A 672 87.52 64.94 -39.49
CA GLY A 672 86.61 65.44 -38.44
C GLY A 672 85.74 64.44 -37.67
N GLY A 673 85.29 64.87 -36.48
CA GLY A 673 84.04 64.53 -35.75
C GLY A 673 83.87 63.11 -35.15
N SER A 674 83.30 63.02 -33.94
CA SER A 674 82.78 61.75 -33.40
C SER A 674 81.40 61.44 -33.98
N ALA A 675 81.17 60.21 -34.43
CA ALA A 675 79.86 59.78 -34.93
C ALA A 675 78.80 59.83 -33.82
N GLY A 676 77.59 60.29 -34.16
CA GLY A 676 76.43 60.16 -33.27
C GLY A 676 76.00 58.69 -33.15
N THR A 677 75.58 58.27 -31.97
CA THR A 677 75.04 56.92 -31.75
C THR A 677 73.52 56.95 -31.88
N PRO A 678 72.90 56.06 -32.68
CA PRO A 678 71.44 55.93 -32.72
C PRO A 678 70.88 55.60 -31.34
N VAL A 679 69.70 56.13 -31.01
CA VAL A 679 68.98 55.80 -29.77
C VAL A 679 68.67 54.29 -29.75
N GLY A 680 68.85 53.65 -28.60
CA GLY A 680 68.53 52.22 -28.42
C GLY A 680 67.05 51.92 -28.61
N VAL A 681 66.74 50.72 -29.12
CA VAL A 681 65.36 50.25 -29.30
C VAL A 681 64.84 49.61 -28.00
N MET A 682 63.67 50.04 -27.54
CA MET A 682 62.91 49.28 -26.54
C MET A 682 62.23 48.10 -27.24
N ARG A 683 62.19 46.93 -26.58
CA ARG A 683 61.52 45.74 -27.11
C ARG A 683 60.20 45.54 -26.36
N PRO A 684 59.09 45.25 -27.05
CA PRO A 684 57.85 44.93 -26.37
C PRO A 684 58.03 43.59 -25.65
N GLY A 685 57.38 43.42 -24.49
CA GLY A 685 57.21 42.11 -23.89
C GLY A 685 56.46 41.19 -24.85
N VAL A 686 56.86 39.93 -24.94
CA VAL A 686 56.11 38.91 -25.67
C VAL A 686 55.06 38.38 -24.71
N LEU A 687 53.77 38.53 -25.05
CA LEU A 687 52.72 37.81 -24.32
C LEU A 687 52.91 36.32 -24.59
N GLU A 688 53.20 35.56 -23.54
CA GLU A 688 53.26 34.11 -23.64
C GLU A 688 51.86 33.55 -23.90
N VAL A 689 51.81 32.46 -24.65
CA VAL A 689 50.58 31.72 -24.91
C VAL A 689 50.09 31.22 -23.55
N LEU A 690 48.89 31.63 -23.13
CA LEU A 690 48.17 30.84 -22.14
C LEU A 690 47.94 29.50 -22.83
N ALA A 691 48.62 28.45 -22.36
CA ALA A 691 48.33 27.09 -22.79
C ALA A 691 46.81 26.89 -22.67
N ASP A 692 46.21 26.18 -23.63
CA ASP A 692 44.86 25.69 -23.46
C ASP A 692 44.89 24.80 -22.21
N GLU A 693 44.54 25.38 -21.06
CA GLU A 693 44.10 24.60 -19.93
C GLU A 693 42.81 23.95 -20.39
N ASP A 694 42.90 22.64 -20.66
CA ASP A 694 41.74 21.77 -20.62
C ASP A 694 41.11 21.92 -19.23
N ALA A 695 40.20 22.88 -19.12
CA ALA A 695 39.26 23.00 -18.03
C ALA A 695 38.23 21.87 -18.16
N GLY A 696 38.68 20.64 -17.93
CA GLY A 696 37.88 19.60 -17.30
C GLY A 696 37.64 20.03 -15.85
N GLY A 697 36.37 20.08 -15.45
CA GLY A 697 35.95 20.75 -14.23
C GLY A 697 36.43 20.11 -12.92
N GLY A 698 36.47 20.97 -11.89
CA GLY A 698 36.31 20.58 -10.48
C GLY A 698 37.24 21.32 -9.53
N ASP A 699 36.78 22.44 -8.96
CA ASP A 699 37.40 23.03 -7.75
C ASP A 699 36.72 22.49 -6.48
N ASN A 700 37.52 22.21 -5.45
CA ASN A 700 37.39 22.85 -4.14
C ASN A 700 38.59 22.52 -3.22
N GLY A 701 39.38 23.54 -2.86
CA GLY A 701 40.24 23.52 -1.65
C GLY A 701 41.26 24.67 -1.48
N ASP A 702 40.83 25.75 -0.83
CA ASP A 702 41.54 27.00 -0.41
C ASP A 702 42.73 26.79 0.60
N PRO A 703 43.52 27.80 1.05
CA PRO A 703 44.82 28.22 0.49
C PRO A 703 45.98 28.24 1.53
N GLY A 704 47.24 28.27 1.05
CA GLY A 704 48.36 28.80 1.86
C GLY A 704 49.77 28.34 1.48
N GLY A 705 50.68 29.31 1.29
CA GLY A 705 52.11 29.14 1.58
C GLY A 705 53.10 29.17 0.40
N ASP A 706 53.63 30.37 0.17
CA ASP A 706 55.02 30.76 -0.16
C ASP A 706 55.99 29.84 -0.95
N ALA A 707 56.57 30.48 -1.99
CA ALA A 707 57.88 30.34 -2.64
C ALA A 707 58.63 28.98 -2.72
N GLY A 708 59.04 28.62 -3.95
CA GLY A 708 60.10 27.64 -4.19
C GLY A 708 60.34 27.38 -5.67
N ASP A 709 61.34 28.06 -6.22
CA ASP A 709 61.97 27.87 -7.53
C ASP A 709 62.55 26.46 -7.71
N ASN A 710 62.43 25.88 -8.91
CA ASN A 710 63.52 25.21 -9.65
C ASN A 710 63.00 24.41 -10.85
N ASP A 711 63.56 24.76 -12.00
CA ASP A 711 63.61 23.99 -13.25
C ASP A 711 64.11 22.54 -13.02
N GLU A 712 63.62 21.58 -13.80
CA GLU A 712 64.46 20.63 -14.54
C GLU A 712 63.65 19.83 -15.59
N ASP A 713 64.33 19.57 -16.72
CA ASP A 713 63.85 18.95 -17.96
C ASP A 713 63.15 17.59 -17.79
N GLU A 714 62.03 17.34 -18.50
CA GLU A 714 61.59 15.96 -18.78
C GLU A 714 61.15 15.74 -20.23
N GLN A 715 61.80 14.75 -20.84
CA GLN A 715 61.48 14.09 -22.09
C GLN A 715 60.09 13.44 -22.01
N ASN A 716 59.29 13.59 -23.07
CA ASN A 716 57.96 12.97 -23.20
C ASN A 716 57.99 11.46 -22.91
N LYS A 717 57.49 11.06 -21.73
CA LYS A 717 57.12 9.69 -21.39
C LYS A 717 55.59 9.54 -21.45
N TYR A 718 55.09 8.42 -21.95
CA TYR A 718 53.67 8.10 -21.96
C TYR A 718 53.33 7.35 -20.67
N GLY A 719 52.62 8.01 -19.75
CA GLY A 719 52.16 7.40 -18.50
C GLY A 719 50.74 6.84 -18.65
N LEU A 720 50.53 5.59 -18.23
CA LEU A 720 49.22 4.95 -18.25
C LEU A 720 48.90 4.36 -16.87
N GLN A 721 47.72 4.70 -16.34
CA GLN A 721 47.23 4.20 -15.06
C GLN A 721 45.84 3.59 -15.24
N PHE A 722 45.58 2.45 -14.61
CA PHE A 722 44.29 1.77 -14.70
C PHE A 722 43.54 1.86 -13.38
N HIS A 723 42.24 2.12 -13.46
CA HIS A 723 41.32 2.11 -12.33
C HIS A 723 40.38 0.91 -12.45
N PHE A 724 40.36 0.06 -11.43
CA PHE A 724 39.52 -1.13 -11.41
C PHE A 724 38.43 -1.01 -10.36
N THR A 725 37.18 -1.07 -10.82
CA THR A 725 35.98 -1.19 -9.98
C THR A 725 35.15 -2.40 -10.40
N ASP A 726 34.30 -2.90 -9.51
CA ASP A 726 33.24 -3.85 -9.88
C ASP A 726 32.06 -3.13 -10.56
N ASP A 727 31.03 -3.91 -10.94
CA ASP A 727 29.83 -3.42 -11.65
C ASP A 727 29.01 -2.42 -10.82
N ASP A 728 29.20 -2.39 -9.49
CA ASP A 728 28.56 -1.46 -8.56
C ASP A 728 29.43 -0.21 -8.28
N GLY A 729 30.61 -0.11 -8.93
CA GLY A 729 31.53 1.02 -8.80
C GLY A 729 32.42 0.97 -7.55
N ILE A 730 32.50 -0.17 -6.86
CA ILE A 730 33.37 -0.35 -5.69
C ILE A 730 34.79 -0.66 -6.18
N PRO A 731 35.82 0.07 -5.70
CA PRO A 731 37.19 -0.13 -6.14
C PRO A 731 37.76 -1.47 -5.66
N TYR A 732 38.47 -2.17 -6.54
CA TYR A 732 39.29 -3.32 -6.17
C TYR A 732 40.52 -2.84 -5.39
N ALA A 733 40.34 -2.46 -4.13
CA ALA A 733 41.39 -1.90 -3.28
C ALA A 733 42.46 -2.93 -2.90
N ASN A 734 43.73 -2.53 -2.84
CA ASN A 734 44.86 -3.36 -2.38
C ASN A 734 44.97 -4.74 -3.08
N THR A 735 44.46 -4.84 -4.31
CA THR A 735 44.36 -6.09 -5.06
C THR A 735 45.58 -6.24 -5.97
N ARG A 736 46.25 -7.40 -5.90
CA ARG A 736 47.46 -7.66 -6.70
C ARG A 736 47.13 -7.71 -8.18
N TYR A 737 48.04 -7.23 -9.02
CA TYR A 737 47.92 -7.32 -10.48
C TYR A 737 49.25 -7.74 -11.13
N VAL A 738 49.16 -8.17 -12.39
CA VAL A 738 50.30 -8.22 -13.32
C VAL A 738 49.94 -7.45 -14.58
N ALA A 739 50.83 -6.53 -14.98
CA ALA A 739 50.73 -5.76 -16.21
C ALA A 739 51.79 -6.22 -17.20
N TYR A 740 51.45 -6.18 -18.50
CA TYR A 740 52.31 -6.61 -19.60
C TYR A 740 52.21 -5.58 -20.74
N SER A 741 53.34 -5.14 -21.27
CA SER A 741 53.42 -4.39 -22.53
C SER A 741 53.60 -5.32 -23.73
N GLU A 742 53.41 -4.80 -24.93
CA GLU A 742 53.62 -5.54 -26.18
C GLU A 742 55.06 -6.05 -26.37
N ASP A 743 56.07 -5.34 -25.84
CA ASP A 743 57.47 -5.74 -25.89
C ASP A 743 57.83 -6.90 -24.91
N GLY A 744 56.87 -7.33 -24.10
CA GLY A 744 57.01 -8.42 -23.13
C GLY A 744 57.52 -7.99 -21.75
N THR A 745 57.66 -6.69 -21.50
CA THR A 745 57.95 -6.15 -20.16
C THR A 745 56.79 -6.43 -19.21
N GLN A 746 57.11 -6.83 -17.97
CA GLN A 746 56.12 -7.18 -16.96
C GLN A 746 56.28 -6.32 -15.71
N TRP A 747 55.16 -5.79 -15.20
CA TRP A 747 55.08 -5.10 -13.92
C TRP A 747 54.14 -5.85 -12.98
N ARG A 748 54.47 -5.87 -11.69
CA ARG A 748 53.67 -6.54 -10.65
C ARG A 748 53.50 -5.60 -9.48
N GLY A 749 52.26 -5.29 -9.15
CA GLY A 749 51.92 -4.39 -8.05
C GLY A 749 50.63 -4.79 -7.36
N ALA A 750 50.15 -3.91 -6.50
CA ALA A 750 48.80 -3.96 -5.96
C ALA A 750 48.14 -2.60 -6.17
N THR A 751 46.84 -2.59 -6.44
CA THR A 751 46.07 -1.35 -6.55
C THR A 751 46.04 -0.59 -5.23
N ASP A 752 45.88 0.73 -5.27
CA ASP A 752 45.73 1.53 -4.06
C ASP A 752 44.34 1.36 -3.41
N GLU A 753 44.07 2.09 -2.32
CA GLU A 753 42.77 2.04 -1.62
C GLU A 753 41.59 2.48 -2.50
N LYS A 754 41.86 3.16 -3.61
CA LYS A 754 40.88 3.62 -4.60
C LYS A 754 40.87 2.76 -5.86
N GLY A 755 41.59 1.63 -5.90
CA GLY A 755 41.55 0.70 -7.03
C GLY A 755 42.44 1.07 -8.22
N TYR A 756 43.37 2.01 -8.07
CA TYR A 756 44.30 2.42 -9.13
C TYR A 756 45.59 1.62 -9.11
N THR A 757 46.13 1.28 -10.29
CA THR A 757 47.49 0.75 -10.42
C THR A 757 48.56 1.83 -10.20
N GLU A 758 49.83 1.45 -10.15
CA GLU A 758 50.91 2.42 -10.39
C GLU A 758 50.83 2.94 -11.84
N ILE A 759 51.50 4.06 -12.10
CA ILE A 759 51.62 4.61 -13.46
C ILE A 759 52.69 3.80 -14.19
N PHE A 760 52.36 3.27 -15.35
CA PHE A 760 53.31 2.64 -16.25
C PHE A 760 53.83 3.68 -17.22
N ASP A 761 55.10 4.07 -17.07
CA ASP A 761 55.77 5.00 -17.98
C ASP A 761 56.45 4.24 -19.12
N THR A 762 56.14 4.61 -20.35
CA THR A 762 56.77 4.04 -21.56
C THR A 762 57.34 5.14 -22.44
N ASP A 763 58.51 4.89 -23.03
CA ASP A 763 59.18 5.85 -23.92
C ASP A 763 58.59 5.82 -25.35
N THR A 764 57.78 4.80 -25.66
CA THR A 764 57.10 4.60 -26.95
C THR A 764 55.64 4.23 -26.74
N GLU A 765 54.78 4.61 -27.70
CA GLU A 765 53.36 4.24 -27.74
C GLU A 765 53.22 2.72 -27.89
N GLN A 766 52.57 2.08 -26.91
CA GLN A 766 52.34 0.64 -26.89
C GLN A 766 51.11 0.29 -26.05
N GLU A 767 50.47 -0.84 -26.35
CA GLU A 767 49.36 -1.36 -25.55
C GLU A 767 49.88 -1.94 -24.22
N ILE A 768 49.25 -1.58 -23.10
CA ILE A 768 49.49 -2.19 -21.79
C ILE A 768 48.23 -2.95 -21.38
N LYS A 769 48.41 -4.22 -20.99
CA LYS A 769 47.34 -5.08 -20.47
C LYS A 769 47.59 -5.37 -19.01
N VAL A 770 46.61 -5.07 -18.17
CA VAL A 770 46.67 -5.31 -16.73
C VAL A 770 45.65 -6.36 -16.35
N GLN A 771 46.09 -7.37 -15.60
CA GLN A 771 45.27 -8.46 -15.07
C GLN A 771 45.27 -8.43 -13.54
N LEU A 772 44.09 -8.31 -12.93
CA LEU A 772 43.95 -8.48 -11.48
C LEU A 772 44.05 -9.96 -11.09
N LEU A 773 44.81 -10.22 -10.02
CA LEU A 773 44.98 -11.53 -9.41
C LEU A 773 44.02 -11.66 -8.23
N ILE A 774 42.74 -11.91 -8.54
CA ILE A 774 41.69 -12.12 -7.53
C ILE A 774 41.77 -13.58 -7.06
N SER A 775 41.61 -13.82 -5.77
CA SER A 775 41.74 -15.17 -5.20
C SER A 775 40.60 -16.09 -5.65
N GLY A 776 40.88 -16.94 -6.64
CA GLY A 776 39.99 -17.98 -7.18
C GLY A 776 39.75 -17.80 -8.67
N ASP A 777 40.60 -18.43 -9.50
CA ASP A 777 40.56 -18.68 -10.97
C ASP A 777 39.81 -17.72 -11.92
N SER A 778 39.52 -16.49 -11.49
CA SER A 778 38.85 -15.44 -12.24
C SER A 778 39.80 -14.27 -12.41
N TYR A 779 40.11 -13.96 -13.67
CA TYR A 779 40.98 -12.85 -14.05
C TYR A 779 40.11 -11.76 -14.69
N THR A 780 40.17 -10.55 -14.13
CA THR A 780 39.62 -9.36 -14.78
C THR A 780 40.76 -8.64 -15.48
N SER A 781 40.65 -8.44 -16.80
CA SER A 781 41.67 -7.79 -17.62
C SER A 781 41.16 -6.50 -18.24
N LEU A 782 41.93 -5.42 -18.11
CA LEU A 782 41.75 -4.20 -18.88
C LEU A 782 42.96 -3.99 -19.80
N GLY A 783 42.69 -3.61 -21.05
CA GLY A 783 43.69 -3.20 -22.03
C GLY A 783 43.50 -1.73 -22.38
N GLY A 784 44.59 -0.97 -22.42
CA GLY A 784 44.60 0.43 -22.82
C GLY A 784 45.62 0.65 -23.92
N HIS A 785 45.21 1.32 -24.99
CA HIS A 785 46.06 1.73 -26.11
C HIS A 785 46.08 3.26 -26.16
N TYR A 786 47.26 3.88 -26.19
CA TYR A 786 47.36 5.30 -26.53
C TYR A 786 47.32 5.45 -28.03
N GLY A 787 46.53 6.39 -28.54
CA GLY A 787 46.56 6.81 -29.94
C GLY A 787 46.02 8.24 -30.00
N ARG A 788 46.69 9.12 -30.75
CA ARG A 788 46.22 10.50 -30.91
C ARG A 788 44.95 10.53 -31.76
N GLU A 789 43.81 10.75 -31.11
CA GLU A 789 42.75 11.69 -31.53
C GLU A 789 41.85 12.06 -30.34
#